data_AF-A0A9P8HRD0-F1
#
_entry.id   AF-A0A9P8HRD0-F1
#
_cell.length_a   1.000
_cell.length_b   1.000
_cell.length_c   1.000
_cell.angle_alpha   90.00
_cell.angle_beta   90.00
_cell.angle_gamma   90.00
#
_symmetry.space_group_name_H-M   'P 1'
#
loop_
_entity.id
_entity.type
_entity.pdbx_description
1 polymer ?
#
loop_
_entity_poly.entity_id
_entity_poly.type
_entity_poly.pdbx_seq_one_letter_code
_entity_poly.pdbx_strand_id
1 'polypeptide(L)'
;MNYQQPHVPNPSVPSPASQTSGYQPVTFEAQGPAQAHQYHNYASYQQQYQQAPPANIFQECQQPIIQQRQVRELPVLQKEALQPPQKLVKQHLLPTTPITVTPAPDPIHEESPPLDYQVLLISLAEDYFTAAHRQGSLVALSTRIEDLDRYYKLIAFGLGCLETILKQRLQPRLEAAVRLRYATVLHDETENTMEAETALSKGNRLLDLKYSIQHLLVRVMFKKTPKASMKALDIIIKDSETCNHFSWLYAFRFLRAFLLLELSSPSDVLSAMATLRSISSTAEDRRDTAVFLISSVLEALGHLRSQSKDSIEQAQHALASARSLQLDQLTAELPQLVALTYILDLICSLMQGNQPQAEPKLQALHIMLDQRVNDNHWTVDGTFSVPIHADARSQTLVNGSKSRLSSSQDGAERLTFTWLPKRDIYALVFFLSGVTVSPKNTTQGLKAETFLKEGLKVTMDEINTPPESGKVSLSTIALRLAWRKTLVSHIRLHLAFALCVRTDWDSAIASLKELEQWNETFSPDPAPGMLPLLTSYLAGVIYQGIGNLTGALSIFQGPQFSVLHDPSFDLENNANRISHDSRRDVSILASLNSILILRGLPQPDQEFINKIFSRVEPFCVSHSDQNIKAAYYFIKAIYCASDPLIKSKQFLQHALKTAKGITNNQLTFITLNFMSWKFFRGVVGEQAEKSSRASLRLAKKGMDGLWTSVAEGMLADSLEVQGKMEEARSMREEAIKSAETIVPRLRKAEGSLD
;
A
#
# COMPACT_ATOMS: atom_id res chain seq x y z
N MET A 1 48.32 -36.60 -6.23
CA MET A 1 49.06 -37.73 -5.61
C MET A 1 49.33 -37.30 -4.17
N ASN A 2 48.63 -37.85 -3.17
CA ASN A 2 48.88 -39.15 -2.50
C ASN A 2 50.09 -39.01 -1.52
N TYR A 3 50.06 -39.48 -0.26
CA TYR A 3 49.23 -40.52 0.39
C TYR A 3 48.74 -40.16 1.84
N GLN A 4 48.34 -41.16 2.65
CA GLN A 4 47.49 -41.10 3.86
C GLN A 4 48.22 -40.97 5.23
N GLN A 5 47.44 -40.93 6.32
CA GLN A 5 47.81 -40.91 7.76
C GLN A 5 48.38 -42.27 8.29
N PRO A 6 48.82 -42.37 9.57
CA PRO A 6 47.91 -42.89 10.63
C PRO A 6 48.11 -42.38 12.11
N HIS A 7 47.18 -42.78 13.01
CA HIS A 7 47.14 -42.62 14.49
C HIS A 7 48.16 -43.54 15.25
N VAL A 8 48.33 -43.63 16.59
CA VAL A 8 47.62 -43.24 17.87
C VAL A 8 48.70 -42.97 18.98
N PRO A 9 48.59 -43.10 20.35
CA PRO A 9 47.50 -43.08 21.37
C PRO A 9 47.76 -42.13 22.60
N ASN A 10 46.87 -42.10 23.63
CA ASN A 10 47.22 -41.85 25.06
C ASN A 10 46.07 -42.32 26.03
N PRO A 11 46.29 -42.74 27.32
CA PRO A 11 45.27 -43.44 28.12
C PRO A 11 44.89 -42.88 29.55
N SER A 12 43.78 -43.40 30.12
CA SER A 12 43.34 -43.49 31.56
C SER A 12 43.09 -42.19 32.40
N VAL A 13 41.97 -41.92 33.10
CA VAL A 13 41.08 -42.66 34.09
C VAL A 13 41.60 -42.53 35.56
N PRO A 14 40.78 -42.32 36.65
CA PRO A 14 39.33 -42.55 36.86
C PRO A 14 38.46 -41.42 37.50
N SER A 15 37.17 -41.72 37.73
CA SER A 15 36.15 -40.95 38.49
C SER A 15 36.00 -41.49 39.95
N PRO A 16 34.97 -41.20 40.81
CA PRO A 16 33.51 -41.05 40.58
C PRO A 16 32.93 -39.79 41.30
N ALA A 17 31.66 -39.58 41.71
CA ALA A 17 30.37 -40.31 41.65
C ALA A 17 29.18 -39.31 41.77
N SER A 18 27.96 -39.64 41.27
CA SER A 18 26.67 -39.33 41.92
C SER A 18 25.45 -39.96 41.21
N GLN A 19 24.50 -40.41 42.04
CA GLN A 19 23.29 -41.22 41.83
C GLN A 19 22.37 -40.93 40.63
N THR A 20 21.63 -41.98 40.23
CA THR A 20 20.56 -41.97 39.23
C THR A 20 19.16 -42.14 39.85
N SER A 21 18.13 -41.70 39.13
CA SER A 21 16.74 -42.18 39.24
C SER A 21 16.07 -41.92 37.90
N GLY A 22 15.26 -42.87 37.40
CA GLY A 22 14.71 -42.83 36.04
C GLY A 22 13.23 -43.16 35.99
N TYR A 23 12.59 -42.79 34.88
CA TYR A 23 11.22 -43.18 34.54
C TYR A 23 11.14 -43.60 33.06
N GLN A 24 10.22 -44.50 32.75
CA GLN A 24 10.06 -45.10 31.43
C GLN A 24 9.22 -44.23 30.47
N PRO A 25 9.39 -44.36 29.15
CA PRO A 25 8.44 -43.82 28.18
C PRO A 25 7.15 -44.64 28.16
N VAL A 26 6.00 -43.98 28.02
CA VAL A 26 4.69 -44.64 27.83
C VAL A 26 4.09 -44.16 26.52
N THR A 27 3.82 -45.11 25.63
CA THR A 27 3.04 -44.93 24.40
C THR A 27 1.55 -44.84 24.72
N PHE A 28 0.80 -44.02 24.00
CA PHE A 28 -0.66 -44.13 23.94
C PHE A 28 -1.16 -44.08 22.49
N GLU A 29 -2.09 -44.97 22.18
CA GLU A 29 -2.69 -45.14 20.86
C GLU A 29 -3.93 -44.25 20.68
N ALA A 30 -4.40 -44.16 19.44
CA ALA A 30 -5.65 -43.46 19.13
C ALA A 30 -6.88 -44.35 19.35
N GLN A 31 -7.86 -43.84 20.08
CA GLN A 31 -9.27 -44.25 20.00
C GLN A 31 -10.15 -43.07 20.42
N GLY A 32 -11.31 -42.92 19.76
CA GLY A 32 -12.33 -41.94 20.13
C GLY A 32 -13.69 -42.63 20.27
N PRO A 33 -14.65 -42.02 20.99
CA PRO A 33 -16.04 -42.47 20.98
C PRO A 33 -16.90 -41.60 20.06
N ALA A 34 -17.74 -42.24 19.25
CA ALA A 34 -18.90 -41.59 18.64
C ALA A 34 -20.12 -41.76 19.55
N GLN A 35 -20.91 -40.71 19.73
CA GLN A 35 -22.29 -40.83 20.19
C GLN A 35 -23.15 -39.76 19.51
N ALA A 36 -24.37 -40.15 19.14
CA ALA A 36 -25.25 -39.33 18.31
C ALA A 36 -26.56 -39.06 19.03
N HIS A 37 -26.88 -37.78 19.19
CA HIS A 37 -28.23 -37.31 19.42
C HIS A 37 -28.49 -36.09 18.52
N GLN A 38 -29.65 -35.84 17.95
CA GLN A 38 -30.88 -36.58 17.63
C GLN A 38 -31.85 -35.45 17.26
N TYR A 39 -32.49 -35.51 16.10
CA TYR A 39 -33.36 -34.43 15.63
C TYR A 39 -34.49 -34.14 16.62
N HIS A 40 -34.87 -32.86 16.72
CA HIS A 40 -36.24 -32.48 17.11
C HIS A 40 -36.78 -31.41 16.16
N ASN A 41 -37.96 -31.66 15.63
CA ASN A 41 -38.73 -30.68 14.87
C ASN A 41 -39.33 -29.64 15.80
N TYR A 42 -39.34 -28.38 15.35
CA TYR A 42 -40.52 -27.53 15.55
C TYR A 42 -40.87 -26.88 14.22
N ALA A 43 -42.09 -27.17 13.75
CA ALA A 43 -42.67 -26.60 12.55
C ALA A 43 -43.86 -25.69 12.93
N SER A 44 -44.30 -24.89 11.96
CA SER A 44 -45.51 -24.05 12.00
C SER A 44 -45.64 -23.09 13.21
N TYR A 45 -45.44 -21.80 12.94
CA TYR A 45 -46.59 -20.96 12.62
C TYR A 45 -46.30 -20.10 11.39
N GLN A 46 -47.24 -20.05 10.45
CA GLN A 46 -47.30 -19.01 9.42
C GLN A 46 -48.33 -17.98 9.83
N GLN A 47 -48.05 -16.70 9.55
CA GLN A 47 -49.09 -15.75 9.16
C GLN A 47 -48.66 -15.03 7.90
N GLN A 48 -49.63 -14.79 7.02
CA GLN A 48 -49.39 -14.24 5.69
C GLN A 48 -49.37 -12.72 5.73
N TYR A 49 -48.41 -12.11 5.04
CA TYR A 49 -48.66 -10.87 4.32
C TYR A 49 -48.26 -11.08 2.86
N GLN A 50 -49.23 -10.97 1.97
CA GLN A 50 -49.05 -11.19 0.54
C GLN A 50 -48.47 -9.93 -0.10
N GLN A 51 -47.26 -10.04 -0.66
CA GLN A 51 -46.78 -9.16 -1.72
C GLN A 51 -46.25 -10.03 -2.85
N ALA A 52 -46.56 -9.65 -4.10
CA ALA A 52 -46.28 -10.48 -5.27
C ALA A 52 -44.77 -10.51 -5.59
N PRO A 53 -44.22 -11.64 -6.08
CA PRO A 53 -42.84 -11.71 -6.50
C PRO A 53 -42.62 -10.88 -7.78
N PRO A 54 -41.55 -10.06 -7.88
CA PRO A 54 -41.09 -9.56 -9.16
C PRO A 54 -40.61 -10.72 -10.04
N ALA A 55 -40.74 -10.57 -11.36
CA ALA A 55 -40.59 -11.67 -12.32
C ALA A 55 -39.19 -12.30 -12.36
N ASN A 56 -39.14 -13.58 -12.77
CA ASN A 56 -37.89 -14.32 -12.97
C ASN A 56 -36.96 -13.60 -13.95
N ILE A 57 -35.83 -13.11 -13.42
CA ILE A 57 -34.63 -12.77 -14.17
C ILE A 57 -33.68 -13.97 -14.06
N PHE A 58 -32.89 -14.22 -15.11
CA PHE A 58 -32.13 -15.44 -15.41
C PHE A 58 -32.97 -16.54 -16.07
N GLN A 59 -32.67 -16.82 -17.34
CA GLN A 59 -33.30 -17.84 -18.17
C GLN A 59 -32.26 -18.92 -18.50
N GLU A 60 -32.66 -20.19 -18.39
CA GLU A 60 -31.75 -21.34 -18.47
C GLU A 60 -31.14 -21.55 -19.87
N CYS A 61 -29.90 -22.04 -19.91
CA CYS A 61 -29.23 -22.46 -21.15
C CYS A 61 -29.75 -23.83 -21.62
N GLN A 62 -30.65 -23.84 -22.60
CA GLN A 62 -30.98 -25.07 -23.34
C GLN A 62 -29.96 -25.32 -24.46
N GLN A 63 -29.43 -26.54 -24.55
CA GLN A 63 -28.52 -26.96 -25.61
C GLN A 63 -29.28 -27.39 -26.88
N PRO A 64 -28.87 -26.96 -28.09
CA PRO A 64 -29.39 -27.52 -29.33
C PRO A 64 -28.76 -28.89 -29.63
N ILE A 65 -29.61 -29.88 -29.93
CA ILE A 65 -29.19 -31.24 -30.31
C ILE A 65 -28.54 -31.22 -31.70
N ILE A 66 -27.37 -31.86 -31.83
CA ILE A 66 -26.66 -31.98 -33.11
C ILE A 66 -27.37 -33.02 -33.99
N GLN A 67 -28.08 -32.57 -35.03
CA GLN A 67 -28.44 -33.43 -36.14
C GLN A 67 -27.28 -33.49 -37.16
N GLN A 68 -26.80 -34.71 -37.42
CA GLN A 68 -25.75 -34.96 -38.41
C GLN A 68 -26.22 -34.60 -39.82
N ARG A 69 -25.39 -33.91 -40.60
CA ARG A 69 -25.58 -33.74 -42.04
C ARG A 69 -24.33 -34.23 -42.76
N GLN A 70 -24.52 -35.05 -43.79
CA GLN A 70 -23.44 -35.84 -44.39
C GLN A 70 -22.42 -34.96 -45.13
N VAL A 71 -21.15 -35.37 -45.05
CA VAL A 71 -20.04 -34.80 -45.83
C VAL A 71 -20.25 -35.14 -47.32
N ARG A 72 -19.92 -34.18 -48.19
CA ARG A 72 -19.71 -34.45 -49.62
C ARG A 72 -18.39 -33.82 -50.05
N GLU A 73 -17.43 -34.66 -50.38
CA GLU A 73 -16.08 -34.25 -50.79
C GLU A 73 -16.05 -33.77 -52.23
N LEU A 74 -15.18 -32.79 -52.52
CA LEU A 74 -14.59 -32.54 -53.84
C LEU A 74 -13.11 -32.14 -53.66
N PRO A 75 -12.22 -32.40 -54.64
CA PRO A 75 -10.80 -32.65 -54.33
C PRO A 75 -9.91 -31.41 -54.31
N VAL A 76 -8.81 -31.52 -53.56
CA VAL A 76 -7.65 -30.61 -53.63
C VAL A 76 -6.68 -31.09 -54.72
N LEU A 77 -6.17 -30.16 -55.52
CA LEU A 77 -4.90 -30.33 -56.25
C LEU A 77 -4.07 -29.05 -56.17
N GLN A 78 -2.76 -29.15 -56.39
CA GLN A 78 -1.78 -28.28 -55.75
C GLN A 78 -1.09 -27.29 -56.70
N LYS A 79 -0.64 -26.17 -56.10
CA LYS A 79 0.61 -25.42 -56.33
C LYS A 79 1.25 -25.43 -57.73
N GLU A 80 1.61 -24.23 -58.21
CA GLU A 80 3.02 -23.81 -58.11
C GLU A 80 3.16 -22.27 -58.13
N ALA A 81 4.39 -21.75 -58.03
CA ALA A 81 4.68 -20.34 -57.75
C ALA A 81 5.59 -19.71 -58.82
N LEU A 82 5.58 -18.37 -58.91
CA LEU A 82 6.76 -17.52 -59.21
C LEU A 82 6.44 -16.01 -59.07
N GLN A 83 7.48 -15.17 -59.19
CA GLN A 83 7.48 -13.73 -58.86
C GLN A 83 7.30 -12.79 -60.10
N PRO A 84 7.09 -11.46 -59.93
CA PRO A 84 6.47 -10.60 -60.96
C PRO A 84 7.46 -9.95 -61.94
N PRO A 85 6.94 -9.31 -63.01
CA PRO A 85 7.34 -7.91 -63.22
C PRO A 85 6.26 -6.94 -63.75
N GLN A 86 6.36 -5.71 -63.22
CA GLN A 86 6.16 -4.36 -63.78
C GLN A 86 5.47 -4.12 -65.15
N LYS A 87 4.55 -3.14 -65.13
CA LYS A 87 4.30 -2.04 -66.11
C LYS A 87 4.52 -2.27 -67.62
N LEU A 88 3.46 -2.04 -68.42
CA LEU A 88 3.60 -1.25 -69.66
C LEU A 88 2.32 -0.45 -69.98
N VAL A 89 2.50 0.77 -70.51
CA VAL A 89 1.42 1.62 -71.03
C VAL A 89 1.26 1.40 -72.54
N LYS A 90 0.03 1.33 -73.04
CA LYS A 90 -0.29 1.62 -74.46
C LYS A 90 -1.59 2.43 -74.58
N GLN A 91 -1.52 3.51 -75.36
CA GLN A 91 -2.64 4.34 -75.81
C GLN A 91 -3.13 3.87 -77.19
N HIS A 92 -4.10 4.60 -77.76
CA HIS A 92 -4.63 4.50 -79.14
C HIS A 92 -5.67 3.37 -79.35
N LEU A 93 -6.77 3.56 -80.10
CA LEU A 93 -7.20 4.68 -80.96
C LEU A 93 -8.75 4.82 -80.99
N LEU A 94 -9.25 5.95 -81.48
CA LEU A 94 -10.69 6.21 -81.76
C LEU A 94 -11.17 5.46 -83.02
N PRO A 95 -12.49 5.31 -83.20
CA PRO A 95 -13.09 6.04 -84.33
C PRO A 95 -14.48 6.68 -84.06
N THR A 96 -14.55 7.96 -84.46
CA THR A 96 -15.63 8.70 -85.16
C THR A 96 -17.14 8.44 -84.87
N THR A 97 -17.86 9.55 -84.68
CA THR A 97 -19.31 9.72 -84.50
C THR A 97 -20.17 9.35 -85.73
N PRO A 98 -21.50 9.23 -85.56
CA PRO A 98 -22.33 10.41 -85.89
C PRO A 98 -23.21 10.91 -84.74
N ILE A 99 -23.74 12.12 -84.90
CA ILE A 99 -24.43 12.90 -83.86
C ILE A 99 -25.96 12.79 -84.01
N THR A 100 -26.66 12.57 -82.90
CA THR A 100 -28.11 12.83 -82.77
C THR A 100 -28.33 13.75 -81.57
N VAL A 101 -28.99 14.89 -81.78
CA VAL A 101 -29.26 15.88 -80.72
C VAL A 101 -30.71 15.77 -80.25
N THR A 102 -30.89 15.50 -78.96
CA THR A 102 -32.16 15.64 -78.22
C THR A 102 -31.84 16.12 -76.79
N PRO A 103 -32.80 16.77 -76.08
CA PRO A 103 -32.47 17.71 -75.00
C PRO A 103 -32.03 17.06 -73.68
N ALA A 104 -31.47 17.91 -72.81
CA ALA A 104 -30.83 17.52 -71.56
C ALA A 104 -31.79 16.88 -70.53
N PRO A 105 -31.34 15.86 -69.78
CA PRO A 105 -31.83 15.60 -68.44
C PRO A 105 -31.30 16.65 -67.45
N ASP A 106 -31.99 16.81 -66.32
CA ASP A 106 -31.64 17.72 -65.24
C ASP A 106 -30.22 17.51 -64.66
N PRO A 107 -29.63 18.54 -64.01
CA PRO A 107 -28.37 18.37 -63.30
C PRO A 107 -28.49 17.26 -62.25
N ILE A 108 -27.70 16.20 -62.44
CA ILE A 108 -27.52 15.17 -61.42
C ILE A 108 -26.97 15.86 -60.18
N HIS A 109 -27.79 15.94 -59.13
CA HIS A 109 -27.26 16.21 -57.80
C HIS A 109 -26.26 15.10 -57.47
N GLU A 110 -24.99 15.46 -57.31
CA GLU A 110 -24.04 14.60 -56.60
C GLU A 110 -24.53 14.49 -55.16
N GLU A 111 -25.37 13.49 -54.88
CA GLU A 111 -25.73 13.12 -53.52
C GLU A 111 -24.44 12.70 -52.80
N SER A 112 -23.88 13.63 -52.05
CA SER A 112 -22.81 13.37 -51.08
C SER A 112 -23.22 12.13 -50.27
N PRO A 113 -22.36 11.10 -50.16
CA PRO A 113 -22.76 9.81 -49.60
C PRO A 113 -23.38 10.00 -48.21
N PRO A 114 -24.52 9.36 -47.91
CA PRO A 114 -25.33 9.70 -46.76
C PRO A 114 -24.52 9.59 -45.47
N LEU A 115 -24.36 10.72 -44.79
CA LEU A 115 -23.64 10.83 -43.52
C LEU A 115 -24.21 9.84 -42.51
N ASP A 116 -23.38 8.92 -42.03
CA ASP A 116 -23.76 8.01 -40.95
C ASP A 116 -23.86 8.81 -39.64
N TYR A 117 -25.09 9.28 -39.39
CA TYR A 117 -25.47 10.05 -38.21
C TYR A 117 -25.24 9.28 -36.90
N GLN A 118 -25.23 7.94 -36.92
CA GLN A 118 -24.95 7.12 -35.74
C GLN A 118 -23.45 7.15 -35.43
N VAL A 119 -22.59 6.96 -36.42
CA VAL A 119 -21.13 7.10 -36.28
C VAL A 119 -20.73 8.53 -35.92
N LEU A 120 -21.38 9.54 -36.51
CA LEU A 120 -21.13 10.96 -36.19
C LEU A 120 -21.45 11.29 -34.73
N LEU A 121 -22.60 10.84 -34.20
CA LEU A 121 -22.92 11.07 -32.79
C LEU A 121 -22.03 10.26 -31.83
N ILE A 122 -21.54 9.07 -32.23
CA ILE A 122 -20.61 8.28 -31.40
C ILE A 122 -19.23 8.95 -31.33
N SER A 123 -18.71 9.43 -32.46
CA SER A 123 -17.43 10.15 -32.51
C SER A 123 -17.52 11.47 -31.74
N LEU A 124 -18.57 12.26 -31.96
CA LEU A 124 -18.82 13.50 -31.22
C LEU A 124 -18.94 13.28 -29.70
N ALA A 125 -19.55 12.18 -29.26
CA ALA A 125 -19.60 11.84 -27.83
C ALA A 125 -18.21 11.54 -27.25
N GLU A 126 -17.39 10.75 -27.96
CA GLU A 126 -16.02 10.45 -27.54
C GLU A 126 -15.11 11.69 -27.58
N ASP A 127 -15.28 12.59 -28.56
CA ASP A 127 -14.58 13.88 -28.61
C ASP A 127 -14.96 14.78 -27.42
N TYR A 128 -16.24 14.87 -27.04
CA TYR A 128 -16.66 15.60 -25.84
C TYR A 128 -16.06 14.99 -24.55
N PHE A 129 -16.06 13.66 -24.41
CA PHE A 129 -15.41 13.00 -23.26
C PHE A 129 -13.90 13.25 -23.25
N THR A 130 -13.22 13.15 -24.39
CA THR A 130 -11.78 13.45 -24.51
C THR A 130 -11.47 14.92 -24.21
N ALA A 131 -12.30 15.86 -24.65
CA ALA A 131 -12.16 17.28 -24.34
C ALA A 131 -12.31 17.56 -22.84
N ALA A 132 -13.29 16.93 -22.18
CA ALA A 132 -13.45 17.01 -20.73
C ALA A 132 -12.24 16.40 -20.00
N HIS A 133 -11.83 15.18 -20.35
CA HIS A 133 -10.73 14.46 -19.70
C HIS A 133 -9.38 15.18 -19.83
N ARG A 134 -9.12 15.87 -20.95
CA ARG A 134 -7.94 16.75 -21.10
C ARG A 134 -7.91 17.88 -20.06
N GLN A 135 -9.06 18.41 -19.66
CA GLN A 135 -9.17 19.49 -18.66
C GLN A 135 -9.27 18.94 -17.22
N GLY A 136 -9.63 17.67 -17.04
CA GLY A 136 -9.91 17.05 -15.73
C GLY A 136 -8.79 17.23 -14.70
N SER A 137 -7.53 17.21 -15.12
CA SER A 137 -6.37 17.45 -14.23
C SER A 137 -6.32 18.86 -13.66
N LEU A 138 -6.71 19.87 -14.43
CA LEU A 138 -6.79 21.26 -13.97
C LEU A 138 -8.07 21.50 -13.16
N VAL A 139 -9.18 20.87 -13.56
CA VAL A 139 -10.47 20.94 -12.84
C VAL A 139 -10.37 20.30 -11.45
N ALA A 140 -9.62 19.21 -11.28
CA ALA A 140 -9.38 18.58 -9.98
C ALA A 140 -8.51 19.43 -9.01
N LEU A 141 -7.78 20.42 -9.54
CA LEU A 141 -6.97 21.37 -8.77
C LEU A 141 -7.69 22.72 -8.57
N SER A 142 -8.60 23.08 -9.47
CA SER A 142 -9.36 24.33 -9.42
C SER A 142 -10.43 24.27 -8.34
N THR A 143 -10.46 25.28 -7.46
CA THR A 143 -11.57 25.51 -6.52
C THR A 143 -12.74 26.27 -7.16
N ARG A 144 -12.68 26.54 -8.47
CA ARG A 144 -13.70 27.34 -9.17
C ARG A 144 -14.83 26.46 -9.68
N ILE A 145 -16.03 26.76 -9.20
CA ILE A 145 -17.28 26.12 -9.65
C ILE A 145 -17.41 26.22 -11.18
N GLU A 146 -17.03 27.33 -11.81
CA GLU A 146 -17.09 27.51 -13.27
C GLU A 146 -16.34 26.44 -14.09
N ASP A 147 -15.18 25.99 -13.62
CA ASP A 147 -14.35 25.03 -14.37
C ASP A 147 -14.92 23.62 -14.28
N LEU A 148 -15.46 23.28 -13.10
CA LEU A 148 -16.25 22.07 -12.86
C LEU A 148 -17.56 22.08 -13.67
N ASP A 149 -18.22 23.23 -13.77
CA ASP A 149 -19.41 23.46 -14.59
C ASP A 149 -19.11 23.24 -16.09
N ARG A 150 -17.96 23.74 -16.58
CA ARG A 150 -17.49 23.54 -17.97
C ARG A 150 -17.21 22.05 -18.24
N TYR A 151 -16.52 21.37 -17.32
CA TYR A 151 -16.24 19.94 -17.40
C TYR A 151 -17.52 19.12 -17.50
N TYR A 152 -18.46 19.29 -16.56
CA TYR A 152 -19.68 18.50 -16.55
C TYR A 152 -20.65 18.83 -17.69
N LYS A 153 -20.61 20.06 -18.26
CA LYS A 153 -21.33 20.36 -19.52
C LYS A 153 -20.81 19.54 -20.69
N LEU A 154 -19.48 19.37 -20.83
CA LEU A 154 -18.91 18.50 -21.86
C LEU A 154 -19.30 17.03 -21.66
N ILE A 155 -19.22 16.52 -20.43
CA ILE A 155 -19.69 15.15 -20.11
C ILE A 155 -21.19 14.98 -20.42
N ALA A 156 -22.03 15.96 -20.08
CA ALA A 156 -23.46 15.94 -20.35
C ALA A 156 -23.80 15.97 -21.85
N PHE A 157 -23.08 16.74 -22.66
CA PHE A 157 -23.24 16.71 -24.13
C PHE A 157 -22.86 15.35 -24.72
N GLY A 158 -21.75 14.75 -24.25
CA GLY A 158 -21.35 13.40 -24.68
C GLY A 158 -22.36 12.32 -24.28
N LEU A 159 -22.88 12.38 -23.05
CA LEU A 159 -23.97 11.51 -22.59
C LEU A 159 -25.24 11.70 -23.43
N GLY A 160 -25.68 12.94 -23.68
CA GLY A 160 -26.86 13.23 -24.49
C GLY A 160 -26.77 12.75 -25.94
N CYS A 161 -25.57 12.76 -26.53
CA CYS A 161 -25.32 12.14 -27.84
C CYS A 161 -25.57 10.63 -27.78
N LEU A 162 -24.98 9.91 -26.81
CA LEU A 162 -25.19 8.47 -26.64
C LEU A 162 -26.65 8.11 -26.29
N GLU A 163 -27.32 8.92 -25.46
CA GLU A 163 -28.73 8.71 -25.09
C GLU A 163 -29.66 8.90 -26.31
N THR A 164 -29.34 9.86 -27.19
CA THR A 164 -30.02 10.07 -28.48
C THR A 164 -29.81 8.88 -29.43
N ILE A 165 -28.59 8.33 -29.49
CA ILE A 165 -28.28 7.10 -30.23
C ILE A 165 -29.09 5.91 -29.70
N LEU A 166 -29.18 5.75 -28.38
CA LEU A 166 -29.90 4.64 -27.72
C LEU A 166 -31.44 4.71 -27.84
N LYS A 167 -31.99 5.82 -28.32
CA LYS A 167 -33.41 5.96 -28.72
C LYS A 167 -33.66 5.47 -30.16
N GLN A 168 -32.63 5.27 -30.97
CA GLN A 168 -32.73 4.74 -32.33
C GLN A 168 -32.64 3.21 -32.38
N ARG A 169 -33.05 2.61 -33.49
CA ARG A 169 -32.90 1.16 -33.74
C ARG A 169 -31.47 0.86 -34.21
N LEU A 170 -30.67 0.27 -33.34
CA LEU A 170 -29.28 -0.09 -33.56
C LEU A 170 -29.11 -1.59 -33.85
N GLN A 171 -27.92 -1.99 -34.32
CA GLN A 171 -27.53 -3.40 -34.32
C GLN A 171 -27.19 -3.87 -32.89
N PRO A 172 -27.60 -5.06 -32.43
CA PRO A 172 -27.43 -5.49 -31.03
C PRO A 172 -25.98 -5.50 -30.47
N ARG A 173 -24.97 -5.62 -31.34
CA ARG A 173 -23.55 -5.46 -30.93
C ARG A 173 -23.21 -4.00 -30.63
N LEU A 174 -23.62 -3.08 -31.51
CA LEU A 174 -23.41 -1.64 -31.36
C LEU A 174 -24.24 -1.07 -30.21
N GLU A 175 -25.52 -1.43 -30.15
CA GLU A 175 -26.49 -1.02 -29.12
C GLU A 175 -25.95 -1.26 -27.70
N ALA A 176 -25.43 -2.46 -27.45
CA ALA A 176 -24.92 -2.84 -26.15
C ALA A 176 -23.50 -2.29 -25.88
N ALA A 177 -22.69 -2.03 -26.91
CA ALA A 177 -21.40 -1.33 -26.75
C ALA A 177 -21.64 0.14 -26.36
N VAL A 178 -22.62 0.80 -26.97
CA VAL A 178 -23.08 2.14 -26.60
C VAL A 178 -23.66 2.14 -25.18
N ARG A 179 -24.49 1.16 -24.79
CA ARG A 179 -24.98 1.03 -23.40
C ARG A 179 -23.85 0.83 -22.39
N LEU A 180 -22.88 -0.03 -22.69
CA LEU A 180 -21.72 -0.23 -21.83
C LEU A 180 -20.91 1.06 -21.67
N ARG A 181 -20.65 1.80 -22.75
CA ARG A 181 -19.96 3.10 -22.70
C ARG A 181 -20.76 4.15 -21.93
N TYR A 182 -22.07 4.26 -22.18
CA TYR A 182 -22.99 5.17 -21.50
C TYR A 182 -22.99 4.91 -19.99
N ALA A 183 -23.26 3.68 -19.57
CA ALA A 183 -23.27 3.30 -18.16
C ALA A 183 -21.89 3.38 -17.49
N THR A 184 -20.80 3.24 -18.24
CA THR A 184 -19.43 3.47 -17.74
C THR A 184 -19.24 4.95 -17.39
N VAL A 185 -19.56 5.86 -18.31
CA VAL A 185 -19.46 7.31 -18.05
C VAL A 185 -20.40 7.74 -16.92
N LEU A 186 -21.64 7.23 -16.88
CA LEU A 186 -22.53 7.48 -15.74
C LEU A 186 -21.94 6.98 -14.41
N HIS A 187 -21.35 5.78 -14.37
CA HIS A 187 -20.81 5.20 -13.14
C HIS A 187 -19.51 5.87 -12.67
N ASP A 188 -18.66 6.30 -13.61
CA ASP A 188 -17.35 6.89 -13.31
C ASP A 188 -17.42 8.42 -13.13
N GLU A 189 -18.34 9.16 -13.78
CA GLU A 189 -18.46 10.63 -13.68
C GLU A 189 -19.66 11.14 -12.86
N THR A 190 -20.70 10.32 -12.59
CA THR A 190 -21.98 10.80 -12.01
C THR A 190 -22.49 9.94 -10.84
N GLU A 191 -23.51 10.45 -10.15
CA GLU A 191 -24.23 9.72 -9.10
C GLU A 191 -25.47 8.96 -9.60
N ASN A 192 -25.77 9.00 -10.91
CA ASN A 192 -26.96 8.43 -11.57
C ASN A 192 -26.93 6.88 -11.65
N THR A 193 -26.64 6.22 -10.53
CA THR A 193 -26.53 4.77 -10.40
C THR A 193 -27.78 4.01 -10.83
N MET A 194 -28.99 4.55 -10.62
CA MET A 194 -30.25 3.95 -11.10
C MET A 194 -30.36 3.94 -12.63
N GLU A 195 -29.86 4.98 -13.28
CA GLU A 195 -29.89 5.12 -14.73
C GLU A 195 -28.86 4.16 -15.36
N ALA A 196 -27.64 4.11 -14.82
CA ALA A 196 -26.60 3.16 -15.22
C ALA A 196 -27.07 1.70 -15.05
N GLU A 197 -27.70 1.37 -13.92
CA GLU A 197 -28.33 0.08 -13.64
C GLU A 197 -29.44 -0.27 -14.66
N THR A 198 -30.32 0.69 -14.97
CA THR A 198 -31.40 0.52 -15.96
C THR A 198 -30.86 0.35 -17.39
N ALA A 199 -29.79 1.05 -17.75
CA ALA A 199 -29.11 0.91 -19.03
C ALA A 199 -28.45 -0.47 -19.19
N LEU A 200 -27.87 -1.02 -18.12
CA LEU A 200 -27.21 -2.33 -18.11
C LEU A 200 -28.20 -3.50 -18.04
N SER A 201 -29.36 -3.31 -17.41
CA SER A 201 -30.41 -4.34 -17.32
C SER A 201 -30.98 -4.77 -18.68
N LYS A 202 -30.81 -3.95 -19.73
CA LYS A 202 -31.19 -4.25 -21.13
C LYS A 202 -30.13 -5.16 -21.79
N GLY A 203 -30.04 -6.39 -21.30
CA GLY A 203 -28.95 -7.33 -21.54
C GLY A 203 -28.76 -7.81 -22.99
N ASN A 204 -27.59 -8.39 -23.25
CA ASN A 204 -27.16 -8.90 -24.57
C ASN A 204 -26.99 -10.43 -24.56
N ARG A 205 -27.13 -11.06 -25.74
CA ARG A 205 -26.85 -12.47 -26.00
C ARG A 205 -25.37 -12.75 -26.37
N LEU A 206 -24.60 -11.73 -26.74
CA LEU A 206 -23.16 -11.83 -26.98
C LEU A 206 -22.40 -12.00 -25.65
N LEU A 207 -21.65 -13.10 -25.49
CA LEU A 207 -21.07 -13.52 -24.20
C LEU A 207 -20.15 -12.46 -23.55
N ASP A 208 -19.16 -11.95 -24.28
CA ASP A 208 -18.27 -10.89 -23.76
C ASP A 208 -19.01 -9.65 -23.29
N LEU A 209 -20.00 -9.23 -24.07
CA LEU A 209 -20.71 -7.99 -23.83
C LEU A 209 -21.73 -8.18 -22.70
N LYS A 210 -22.33 -9.38 -22.57
CA LYS A 210 -23.05 -9.83 -21.38
C LYS A 210 -22.16 -9.76 -20.14
N TYR A 211 -20.99 -10.37 -20.16
CA TYR A 211 -20.10 -10.41 -18.98
C TYR A 211 -19.49 -9.03 -18.65
N SER A 212 -19.17 -8.22 -19.65
CA SER A 212 -18.75 -6.81 -19.46
C SER A 212 -19.84 -5.98 -18.79
N ILE A 213 -21.09 -6.13 -19.25
CA ILE A 213 -22.27 -5.49 -18.64
C ILE A 213 -22.47 -6.00 -17.21
N GLN A 214 -22.38 -7.31 -16.96
CA GLN A 214 -22.51 -7.89 -15.62
C GLN A 214 -21.40 -7.40 -14.66
N HIS A 215 -20.15 -7.33 -15.12
CA HIS A 215 -19.03 -6.80 -14.33
C HIS A 215 -19.25 -5.32 -13.95
N LEU A 216 -19.74 -4.49 -14.88
CA LEU A 216 -20.06 -3.10 -14.56
C LEU A 216 -21.30 -2.98 -13.68
N LEU A 217 -22.33 -3.79 -13.91
CA LEU A 217 -23.57 -3.80 -13.12
C LEU A 217 -23.27 -4.11 -11.65
N VAL A 218 -22.40 -5.10 -11.37
CA VAL A 218 -21.91 -5.37 -10.00
C VAL A 218 -21.24 -4.13 -9.40
N ARG A 219 -20.32 -3.44 -10.11
CA ARG A 219 -19.73 -2.18 -9.61
C ARG A 219 -20.79 -1.09 -9.31
N VAL A 220 -21.82 -0.96 -10.16
CA VAL A 220 -22.91 0.01 -9.98
C VAL A 220 -23.79 -0.34 -8.78
N MET A 221 -24.18 -1.61 -8.64
CA MET A 221 -24.97 -2.11 -7.52
C MET A 221 -24.22 -2.02 -6.20
N PHE A 222 -22.90 -2.21 -6.19
CA PHE A 222 -22.08 -2.15 -4.99
C PHE A 222 -22.12 -0.76 -4.32
N LYS A 223 -22.10 0.33 -5.09
CA LYS A 223 -22.25 1.72 -4.58
C LYS A 223 -23.53 1.94 -3.75
N LYS A 224 -24.59 1.15 -3.97
CA LYS A 224 -25.89 1.23 -3.27
C LYS A 224 -26.09 0.13 -2.22
N THR A 225 -25.80 -1.12 -2.60
CA THR A 225 -26.19 -2.32 -1.87
C THR A 225 -25.09 -3.39 -1.93
N PRO A 226 -23.96 -3.22 -1.21
CA PRO A 226 -22.83 -4.15 -1.26
C PRO A 226 -23.22 -5.62 -1.08
N LYS A 227 -24.08 -5.93 -0.09
CA LYS A 227 -24.54 -7.31 0.20
C LYS A 227 -25.38 -7.94 -0.91
N ALA A 228 -26.12 -7.15 -1.69
CA ALA A 228 -26.88 -7.66 -2.84
C ALA A 228 -25.97 -7.85 -4.06
N SER A 229 -25.07 -6.89 -4.29
CA SER A 229 -24.03 -6.94 -5.32
C SER A 229 -23.13 -8.18 -5.18
N MET A 230 -22.68 -8.50 -3.96
CA MET A 230 -21.86 -9.69 -3.71
C MET A 230 -22.61 -10.99 -4.01
N LYS A 231 -23.90 -11.10 -3.64
CA LYS A 231 -24.72 -12.27 -4.00
C LYS A 231 -24.91 -12.42 -5.51
N ALA A 232 -25.12 -11.32 -6.22
CA ALA A 232 -25.20 -11.33 -7.69
C ALA A 232 -23.87 -11.78 -8.31
N LEU A 233 -22.74 -11.32 -7.78
CA LEU A 233 -21.40 -11.70 -8.22
C LEU A 233 -21.10 -13.19 -7.95
N ASP A 234 -21.48 -13.72 -6.78
CA ASP A 234 -21.31 -15.15 -6.45
C ASP A 234 -22.11 -16.07 -7.42
N ILE A 235 -23.30 -15.63 -7.88
CA ILE A 235 -24.06 -16.31 -8.94
C ILE A 235 -23.31 -16.26 -10.28
N ILE A 236 -22.85 -15.07 -10.69
CA ILE A 236 -22.13 -14.88 -11.96
C ILE A 236 -20.83 -15.70 -12.01
N ILE A 237 -20.11 -15.80 -10.88
CA ILE A 237 -18.93 -16.66 -10.73
C ILE A 237 -19.32 -18.12 -11.00
N LYS A 238 -20.33 -18.65 -10.30
CA LYS A 238 -20.80 -20.03 -10.48
C LYS A 238 -21.24 -20.34 -11.91
N ASP A 239 -21.94 -19.40 -12.56
CA ASP A 239 -22.33 -19.52 -13.97
C ASP A 239 -21.12 -19.59 -14.90
N SER A 240 -20.14 -18.69 -14.72
CA SER A 240 -18.92 -18.64 -15.54
C SER A 240 -18.02 -19.86 -15.34
N GLU A 241 -17.99 -20.43 -14.14
CA GLU A 241 -17.30 -21.66 -13.79
C GLU A 241 -17.98 -22.89 -14.42
N THR A 242 -19.31 -22.98 -14.31
CA THR A 242 -20.10 -24.04 -14.97
C THR A 242 -19.94 -24.02 -16.50
N CYS A 243 -19.79 -22.83 -17.09
CA CYS A 243 -19.53 -22.66 -18.53
C CYS A 243 -18.05 -22.80 -18.93
N ASN A 244 -17.12 -23.00 -17.98
CA ASN A 244 -15.67 -23.04 -18.23
C ASN A 244 -15.10 -21.76 -18.90
N HIS A 245 -15.71 -20.60 -18.66
CA HIS A 245 -15.27 -19.30 -19.21
C HIS A 245 -14.16 -18.68 -18.34
N PHE A 246 -13.00 -19.33 -18.26
CA PHE A 246 -11.94 -19.06 -17.27
C PHE A 246 -11.46 -17.60 -17.20
N SER A 247 -11.30 -16.91 -18.34
CA SER A 247 -10.87 -15.50 -18.36
C SER A 247 -11.85 -14.56 -17.69
N TRP A 248 -13.16 -14.80 -17.89
CA TRP A 248 -14.22 -14.09 -17.18
C TRP A 248 -14.35 -14.53 -15.73
N LEU A 249 -14.16 -15.82 -15.43
CA LEU A 249 -14.11 -16.35 -14.06
C LEU A 249 -13.02 -15.66 -13.22
N TYR A 250 -11.81 -15.50 -13.78
CA TYR A 250 -10.74 -14.73 -13.13
C TYR A 250 -11.15 -13.27 -12.94
N ALA A 251 -11.70 -12.59 -13.95
CA ALA A 251 -12.15 -11.21 -13.83
C ALA A 251 -13.19 -11.02 -12.71
N PHE A 252 -14.16 -11.94 -12.59
CA PHE A 252 -15.18 -11.90 -11.53
C PHE A 252 -14.61 -12.25 -10.15
N ARG A 253 -13.70 -13.24 -10.04
CA ARG A 253 -13.04 -13.56 -8.76
C ARG A 253 -12.10 -12.44 -8.29
N PHE A 254 -11.37 -11.77 -9.19
CA PHE A 254 -10.59 -10.57 -8.83
C PHE A 254 -11.50 -9.41 -8.39
N LEU A 255 -12.60 -9.14 -9.13
CA LEU A 255 -13.60 -8.14 -8.72
C LEU A 255 -14.14 -8.45 -7.31
N ARG A 256 -14.44 -9.72 -7.01
CA ARG A 256 -14.90 -10.18 -5.69
C ARG A 256 -13.87 -9.86 -4.60
N ALA A 257 -12.61 -10.18 -4.84
CA ALA A 257 -11.52 -9.90 -3.90
C ALA A 257 -11.34 -8.39 -3.65
N PHE A 258 -11.37 -7.56 -4.70
CA PHE A 258 -11.22 -6.11 -4.56
C PHE A 258 -12.37 -5.47 -3.78
N LEU A 259 -13.63 -5.83 -4.08
CA LEU A 259 -14.81 -5.29 -3.39
C LEU A 259 -14.84 -5.69 -1.90
N LEU A 260 -14.36 -6.89 -1.55
CA LEU A 260 -14.21 -7.31 -0.16
C LEU A 260 -13.09 -6.56 0.59
N LEU A 261 -11.96 -6.31 -0.09
CA LEU A 261 -10.89 -5.49 0.47
C LEU A 261 -11.30 -4.02 0.63
N GLU A 262 -12.25 -3.52 -0.15
CA GLU A 262 -12.83 -2.17 -0.01
C GLU A 262 -13.63 -2.05 1.30
N LEU A 263 -14.51 -3.01 1.61
CA LEU A 263 -15.33 -3.05 2.84
C LEU A 263 -14.52 -3.08 4.14
N SER A 264 -13.26 -3.51 4.08
CA SER A 264 -12.27 -3.40 5.17
C SER A 264 -12.60 -4.12 6.49
N SER A 265 -13.68 -4.90 6.59
CA SER A 265 -13.96 -5.68 7.81
C SER A 265 -13.03 -6.90 7.91
N PRO A 266 -12.65 -7.36 9.12
CA PRO A 266 -11.77 -8.52 9.27
C PRO A 266 -12.31 -9.79 8.60
N SER A 267 -13.63 -10.00 8.63
CA SER A 267 -14.29 -11.11 7.94
C SER A 267 -14.26 -10.98 6.41
N ASP A 268 -14.41 -9.77 5.87
CA ASP A 268 -14.36 -9.54 4.43
C ASP A 268 -12.93 -9.69 3.90
N VAL A 269 -11.93 -9.20 4.63
CA VAL A 269 -10.50 -9.43 4.33
C VAL A 269 -10.21 -10.93 4.27
N LEU A 270 -10.62 -11.72 5.26
CA LEU A 270 -10.44 -13.19 5.22
C LEU A 270 -11.16 -13.84 4.01
N SER A 271 -12.34 -13.36 3.63
CA SER A 271 -13.03 -13.85 2.41
C SER A 271 -12.31 -13.43 1.12
N ALA A 272 -11.66 -12.26 1.09
CA ALA A 272 -10.79 -11.86 -0.01
C ALA A 272 -9.55 -12.77 -0.11
N MET A 273 -8.91 -13.11 1.02
CA MET A 273 -7.76 -14.04 1.03
C MET A 273 -8.15 -15.43 0.48
N ALA A 274 -9.30 -15.95 0.90
CA ALA A 274 -9.84 -17.22 0.37
C ALA A 274 -10.14 -17.14 -1.14
N THR A 275 -10.63 -15.98 -1.61
CA THR A 275 -10.88 -15.74 -3.04
C THR A 275 -9.58 -15.70 -3.84
N LEU A 276 -8.54 -15.02 -3.35
CA LEU A 276 -7.23 -14.94 -4.00
C LEU A 276 -6.55 -16.31 -4.08
N ARG A 277 -6.61 -17.13 -3.03
CA ARG A 277 -6.13 -18.52 -3.04
C ARG A 277 -6.87 -19.40 -4.04
N SER A 278 -8.18 -19.23 -4.18
CA SER A 278 -8.99 -19.92 -5.20
C SER A 278 -8.60 -19.50 -6.62
N ILE A 279 -8.19 -18.25 -6.84
CA ILE A 279 -7.61 -17.81 -8.13
C ILE A 279 -6.25 -18.49 -8.34
N SER A 280 -5.35 -18.47 -7.35
CA SER A 280 -4.02 -19.09 -7.46
C SER A 280 -4.11 -20.58 -7.81
N SER A 281 -4.96 -21.35 -7.11
CA SER A 281 -5.16 -22.78 -7.42
C SER A 281 -5.68 -23.01 -8.84
N THR A 282 -6.75 -22.32 -9.27
CA THR A 282 -7.28 -22.47 -10.64
C THR A 282 -6.27 -22.02 -11.70
N ALA A 283 -5.40 -21.05 -11.38
CA ALA A 283 -4.31 -20.62 -12.27
C ALA A 283 -3.13 -21.62 -12.32
N GLU A 284 -2.83 -22.30 -11.21
CA GLU A 284 -1.81 -23.35 -11.16
C GLU A 284 -2.25 -24.59 -11.96
N ASP A 285 -3.49 -25.06 -11.75
CA ASP A 285 -4.11 -26.16 -12.49
C ASP A 285 -4.08 -25.94 -14.02
N ARG A 286 -4.31 -24.69 -14.44
CA ARG A 286 -4.33 -24.27 -15.85
C ARG A 286 -3.00 -23.79 -16.41
N ARG A 287 -1.96 -23.64 -15.57
CA ARG A 287 -0.66 -23.04 -15.91
C ARG A 287 -0.74 -21.57 -16.37
N ASP A 288 -1.76 -20.85 -15.92
CA ASP A 288 -1.94 -19.40 -16.09
C ASP A 288 -0.96 -18.61 -15.18
N THR A 289 0.34 -18.79 -15.39
CA THR A 289 1.43 -18.31 -14.50
C THR A 289 1.36 -16.81 -14.17
N ALA A 290 0.94 -15.97 -15.12
CA ALA A 290 0.78 -14.53 -14.89
C ALA A 290 -0.40 -14.19 -13.98
N VAL A 291 -1.47 -15.00 -14.03
CA VAL A 291 -2.64 -14.88 -13.15
C VAL A 291 -2.28 -15.32 -11.73
N PHE A 292 -1.53 -16.42 -11.58
CA PHE A 292 -0.98 -16.88 -10.31
C PHE A 292 -0.04 -15.84 -9.67
N LEU A 293 0.82 -15.22 -10.49
CA LEU A 293 1.78 -14.21 -10.05
C LEU A 293 1.04 -13.00 -9.44
N ILE A 294 0.01 -12.49 -10.11
CA ILE A 294 -0.75 -11.35 -9.58
C ILE A 294 -1.67 -11.73 -8.41
N SER A 295 -2.27 -12.93 -8.37
CA SER A 295 -3.05 -13.36 -7.20
C SER A 295 -2.18 -13.52 -5.95
N SER A 296 -0.97 -14.07 -6.08
CA SER A 296 -0.01 -14.21 -4.96
C SER A 296 0.51 -12.86 -4.46
N VAL A 297 0.80 -11.91 -5.35
CA VAL A 297 1.24 -10.54 -4.96
C VAL A 297 0.09 -9.75 -4.31
N LEU A 298 -1.15 -9.91 -4.79
CA LEU A 298 -2.33 -9.33 -4.14
C LEU A 298 -2.63 -10.02 -2.80
N GLU A 299 -2.33 -11.31 -2.65
CA GLU A 299 -2.44 -12.01 -1.36
C GLU A 299 -1.44 -11.43 -0.35
N ALA A 300 -0.20 -11.16 -0.75
CA ALA A 300 0.77 -10.50 0.12
C ALA A 300 0.31 -9.12 0.59
N LEU A 301 -0.28 -8.31 -0.31
CA LEU A 301 -0.87 -7.01 0.03
C LEU A 301 -2.07 -7.14 0.98
N GLY A 302 -2.94 -8.14 0.76
CA GLY A 302 -4.08 -8.44 1.63
C GLY A 302 -3.65 -8.84 3.05
N HIS A 303 -2.60 -9.66 3.18
CA HIS A 303 -2.02 -10.03 4.47
C HIS A 303 -1.49 -8.81 5.22
N LEU A 304 -0.69 -7.95 4.58
CA LEU A 304 -0.17 -6.72 5.20
C LEU A 304 -1.29 -5.74 5.62
N ARG A 305 -2.40 -5.68 4.87
CA ARG A 305 -3.60 -4.91 5.25
C ARG A 305 -4.33 -5.49 6.48
N SER A 306 -4.23 -6.81 6.72
CA SER A 306 -4.96 -7.48 7.80
C SER A 306 -4.43 -7.19 9.21
N GLN A 307 -3.17 -6.76 9.33
CA GLN A 307 -2.45 -6.52 10.60
C GLN A 307 -2.52 -7.68 11.62
N SER A 308 -2.76 -8.91 11.14
CA SER A 308 -2.74 -10.12 11.98
C SER A 308 -1.33 -10.41 12.50
N LYS A 309 -1.23 -11.18 13.59
CA LYS A 309 0.06 -11.55 14.22
C LYS A 309 1.07 -12.14 13.23
N ASP A 310 0.59 -13.01 12.35
CA ASP A 310 1.42 -13.76 11.40
C ASP A 310 1.39 -13.11 10.00
N SER A 311 0.80 -11.91 9.85
CA SER A 311 0.57 -11.23 8.57
C SER A 311 1.84 -11.05 7.73
N ILE A 312 2.96 -10.71 8.35
CA ILE A 312 4.22 -10.47 7.63
C ILE A 312 4.82 -11.79 7.14
N GLU A 313 4.70 -12.88 7.92
CA GLU A 313 5.17 -14.21 7.50
C GLU A 313 4.29 -14.76 6.38
N GLN A 314 2.97 -14.59 6.46
CA GLN A 314 2.01 -14.96 5.42
C GLN A 314 2.22 -14.14 4.13
N ALA A 315 2.53 -12.84 4.25
CA ALA A 315 2.91 -12.01 3.11
C ALA A 315 4.26 -12.43 2.50
N GLN A 316 5.28 -12.73 3.31
CA GLN A 316 6.57 -13.24 2.84
C GLN A 316 6.44 -14.61 2.15
N HIS A 317 5.56 -15.49 2.64
CA HIS A 317 5.23 -16.76 1.98
C HIS A 317 4.57 -16.53 0.61
N ALA A 318 3.55 -15.66 0.53
CA ALA A 318 2.90 -15.34 -0.75
C ALA A 318 3.85 -14.68 -1.76
N LEU A 319 4.80 -13.85 -1.30
CA LEU A 319 5.87 -13.30 -2.14
C LEU A 319 6.91 -14.36 -2.56
N ALA A 320 7.11 -15.42 -1.77
CA ALA A 320 7.94 -16.55 -2.18
C ALA A 320 7.26 -17.41 -3.25
N SER A 321 5.95 -17.66 -3.13
CA SER A 321 5.13 -18.29 -4.17
C SER A 321 5.10 -17.46 -5.47
N ALA A 322 5.00 -16.14 -5.36
CA ALA A 322 5.13 -15.24 -6.52
C ALA A 322 6.51 -15.40 -7.21
N ARG A 323 7.59 -15.54 -6.43
CA ARG A 323 8.96 -15.65 -6.93
C ARG A 323 9.31 -17.00 -7.56
N SER A 324 8.70 -18.11 -7.16
CA SER A 324 8.99 -19.43 -7.75
C SER A 324 8.57 -19.55 -9.22
N LEU A 325 7.65 -18.68 -9.69
CA LEU A 325 7.20 -18.61 -11.09
C LEU A 325 7.72 -17.36 -11.84
N GLN A 326 8.71 -16.64 -11.31
CA GLN A 326 9.33 -15.51 -12.02
C GLN A 326 10.24 -15.99 -13.16
N LEU A 327 9.66 -16.11 -14.35
CA LEU A 327 10.36 -16.34 -15.61
C LEU A 327 10.78 -15.00 -16.24
N ASP A 328 12.02 -14.90 -16.74
CA ASP A 328 12.60 -13.67 -17.30
C ASP A 328 11.78 -13.01 -18.42
N GLN A 329 11.03 -13.82 -19.18
CA GLN A 329 10.12 -13.32 -20.22
C GLN A 329 8.85 -12.68 -19.62
N LEU A 330 8.24 -13.32 -18.62
CA LEU A 330 7.02 -12.83 -17.97
C LEU A 330 7.30 -11.58 -17.11
N THR A 331 8.45 -11.53 -16.43
CA THR A 331 8.88 -10.35 -15.67
C THR A 331 9.24 -9.18 -16.59
N ALA A 332 9.55 -9.43 -17.88
CA ALA A 332 9.79 -8.39 -18.86
C ALA A 332 8.52 -7.72 -19.42
N GLU A 333 7.37 -8.41 -19.42
CA GLU A 333 6.07 -7.83 -19.83
C GLU A 333 5.35 -7.08 -18.69
N LEU A 334 5.70 -7.35 -17.43
CA LEU A 334 4.95 -6.88 -16.25
C LEU A 334 5.80 -6.11 -15.23
N PRO A 335 6.54 -5.04 -15.62
CA PRO A 335 7.39 -4.29 -14.70
C PRO A 335 6.63 -3.65 -13.53
N GLN A 336 5.33 -3.33 -13.68
CA GLN A 336 4.42 -2.93 -12.60
C GLN A 336 4.42 -3.96 -11.45
N LEU A 337 4.26 -5.24 -11.81
CA LEU A 337 4.06 -6.34 -10.87
C LEU A 337 5.38 -6.74 -10.20
N VAL A 338 6.47 -6.67 -10.95
CA VAL A 338 7.84 -6.80 -10.42
C VAL A 338 8.13 -5.69 -9.40
N ALA A 339 7.85 -4.42 -9.74
CA ALA A 339 8.02 -3.28 -8.82
C ALA A 339 7.20 -3.44 -7.54
N LEU A 340 5.92 -3.83 -7.65
CA LEU A 340 5.07 -4.11 -6.49
C LEU A 340 5.64 -5.25 -5.61
N THR A 341 6.17 -6.32 -6.22
CA THR A 341 6.80 -7.44 -5.49
C THR A 341 8.01 -6.99 -4.67
N TYR A 342 8.90 -6.17 -5.24
CA TYR A 342 10.04 -5.60 -4.51
C TYR A 342 9.61 -4.61 -3.41
N ILE A 343 8.60 -3.77 -3.66
CA ILE A 343 8.06 -2.82 -2.69
C ILE A 343 7.45 -3.55 -1.49
N LEU A 344 6.63 -4.59 -1.69
CA LEU A 344 6.02 -5.35 -0.60
C LEU A 344 7.08 -6.12 0.21
N ASP A 345 8.08 -6.72 -0.43
CA ASP A 345 9.15 -7.44 0.27
C ASP A 345 10.06 -6.52 1.10
N LEU A 346 10.28 -5.27 0.64
CA LEU A 346 10.93 -4.22 1.42
C LEU A 346 10.06 -3.82 2.62
N ILE A 347 8.75 -3.59 2.41
CA ILE A 347 7.81 -3.25 3.48
C ILE A 347 7.77 -4.33 4.56
N CYS A 348 7.77 -5.62 4.19
CA CYS A 348 7.85 -6.73 5.16
C CYS A 348 9.09 -6.63 6.06
N SER A 349 10.27 -6.37 5.49
CA SER A 349 11.50 -6.19 6.29
C SER A 349 11.51 -4.90 7.12
N LEU A 350 10.87 -3.83 6.66
CA LEU A 350 10.70 -2.59 7.43
C LEU A 350 9.75 -2.80 8.62
N MET A 351 8.62 -3.48 8.44
CA MET A 351 7.66 -3.81 9.51
C MET A 351 8.25 -4.80 10.54
N GLN A 352 9.17 -5.66 10.13
CA GLN A 352 9.98 -6.50 11.04
C GLN A 352 11.11 -5.73 11.75
N GLY A 353 11.36 -4.46 11.43
CA GLY A 353 12.50 -3.68 11.93
C GLY A 353 13.87 -4.19 11.43
N ASN A 354 13.90 -5.07 10.43
CA ASN A 354 15.07 -5.83 10.00
C ASN A 354 15.94 -5.02 9.02
N GLN A 355 16.60 -4.00 9.56
CA GLN A 355 17.47 -3.08 8.81
C GLN A 355 18.54 -3.76 7.93
N PRO A 356 19.25 -4.83 8.38
CA PRO A 356 20.18 -5.56 7.53
C PRO A 356 19.57 -6.22 6.28
N GLN A 357 18.27 -6.52 6.28
CA GLN A 357 17.56 -7.01 5.09
C GLN A 357 16.91 -5.90 4.25
N ALA A 358 16.55 -4.77 4.86
CA ALA A 358 15.91 -3.66 4.16
C ALA A 358 16.86 -2.95 3.17
N GLU A 359 18.11 -2.69 3.56
CA GLU A 359 19.10 -2.04 2.69
C GLU A 359 19.38 -2.79 1.36
N PRO A 360 19.68 -4.11 1.32
CA PRO A 360 19.89 -4.82 0.05
C PRO A 360 18.60 -4.96 -0.78
N LYS A 361 17.42 -5.07 -0.14
CA LYS A 361 16.13 -5.08 -0.85
C LYS A 361 15.85 -3.72 -1.52
N LEU A 362 16.20 -2.62 -0.85
CA LEU A 362 16.12 -1.27 -1.43
C LEU A 362 17.05 -1.12 -2.63
N GLN A 363 18.30 -1.60 -2.55
CA GLN A 363 19.22 -1.58 -3.69
C GLN A 363 18.68 -2.38 -4.88
N ALA A 364 18.10 -3.57 -4.65
CA ALA A 364 17.49 -4.37 -5.71
C ALA A 364 16.28 -3.65 -6.36
N LEU A 365 15.47 -2.95 -5.57
CA LEU A 365 14.36 -2.12 -6.05
C LEU A 365 14.85 -0.93 -6.91
N HIS A 366 15.92 -0.23 -6.49
CA HIS A 366 16.55 0.83 -7.29
C HIS A 366 17.08 0.29 -8.63
N ILE A 367 17.91 -0.76 -8.59
CA ILE A 367 18.51 -1.39 -9.78
C ILE A 367 17.44 -1.82 -10.79
N MET A 368 16.35 -2.43 -10.33
CA MET A 368 15.24 -2.86 -11.20
C MET A 368 14.52 -1.67 -11.85
N LEU A 369 14.29 -0.57 -11.11
CA LEU A 369 13.66 0.63 -11.67
C LEU A 369 14.57 1.36 -12.66
N ASP A 370 15.88 1.44 -12.38
CA ASP A 370 16.89 2.05 -13.24
C ASP A 370 17.07 1.27 -14.56
N GLN A 371 17.02 -0.07 -14.49
CA GLN A 371 17.00 -0.93 -15.68
C GLN A 371 15.72 -0.80 -16.52
N ARG A 372 14.61 -0.32 -15.92
CA ARG A 372 13.28 -0.24 -16.53
C ARG A 372 12.79 1.21 -16.75
N VAL A 373 13.71 2.19 -16.80
CA VAL A 373 13.39 3.62 -17.02
C VAL A 373 12.67 3.82 -18.37
N ASN A 374 13.14 3.18 -19.44
CA ASN A 374 12.62 3.39 -20.80
C ASN A 374 11.73 2.22 -21.29
N ASP A 375 11.08 1.51 -20.35
CA ASP A 375 10.22 0.38 -20.69
C ASP A 375 8.82 0.84 -21.16
N ASN A 376 8.44 0.43 -22.38
CA ASN A 376 7.18 0.80 -23.02
C ASN A 376 5.93 0.21 -22.34
N HIS A 377 6.07 -0.79 -21.46
CA HIS A 377 4.94 -1.31 -20.68
C HIS A 377 4.45 -0.31 -19.61
N TRP A 378 5.21 0.76 -19.30
CA TRP A 378 4.77 1.84 -18.41
C TRP A 378 3.82 2.82 -19.10
N THR A 379 2.52 2.62 -18.91
CA THR A 379 1.47 3.56 -19.34
C THR A 379 1.41 4.82 -18.46
N VAL A 380 0.90 5.92 -19.04
CA VAL A 380 0.70 7.22 -18.35
C VAL A 380 -0.52 7.18 -17.41
N ASP A 381 -1.53 6.39 -17.74
CA ASP A 381 -2.73 6.19 -16.93
C ASP A 381 -2.55 5.12 -15.82
N GLY A 382 -1.48 4.31 -15.86
CA GLY A 382 -1.22 3.25 -14.89
C GLY A 382 -1.94 1.93 -15.21
N THR A 383 -2.54 1.79 -16.40
CA THR A 383 -3.11 0.54 -16.90
C THR A 383 -2.04 -0.47 -17.32
N PHE A 384 -2.29 -1.77 -17.13
CA PHE A 384 -1.42 -2.84 -17.64
C PHE A 384 -2.20 -4.13 -17.86
N SER A 385 -1.76 -4.97 -18.79
CA SER A 385 -2.53 -6.13 -19.27
C SER A 385 -1.80 -7.45 -18.99
N VAL A 386 -2.31 -8.23 -18.03
CA VAL A 386 -1.77 -9.54 -17.61
C VAL A 386 -2.25 -10.63 -18.58
N PRO A 387 -1.36 -11.43 -19.21
CA PRO A 387 -1.78 -12.45 -20.17
C PRO A 387 -2.43 -13.66 -19.50
N ILE A 388 -3.36 -14.29 -20.22
CA ILE A 388 -3.92 -15.62 -19.91
C ILE A 388 -3.38 -16.60 -20.96
N HIS A 389 -3.16 -17.86 -20.59
CA HIS A 389 -2.69 -18.87 -21.52
C HIS A 389 -3.76 -19.16 -22.58
N ALA A 390 -3.36 -19.09 -23.86
CA ALA A 390 -4.28 -19.21 -25.00
C ALA A 390 -4.71 -20.67 -25.23
N ASP A 391 -5.71 -21.12 -24.47
CA ASP A 391 -6.41 -22.37 -24.72
C ASP A 391 -6.94 -22.40 -26.17
N ALA A 392 -6.78 -23.53 -26.87
CA ALA A 392 -7.17 -23.68 -28.28
C ALA A 392 -8.70 -23.58 -28.53
N ARG A 393 -9.50 -23.38 -27.47
CA ARG A 393 -10.95 -23.14 -27.51
C ARG A 393 -11.34 -21.66 -27.38
N SER A 394 -10.40 -20.78 -27.05
CA SER A 394 -10.66 -19.39 -26.68
C SER A 394 -10.57 -18.38 -27.85
N GLN A 395 -10.33 -18.83 -29.08
CA GLN A 395 -10.04 -17.98 -30.25
C GLN A 395 -11.26 -17.22 -30.84
N THR A 396 -12.18 -16.69 -30.01
CA THR A 396 -13.44 -16.08 -30.48
C THR A 396 -13.73 -14.66 -29.98
N LEU A 397 -12.79 -14.02 -29.27
CA LEU A 397 -12.98 -12.69 -28.69
C LEU A 397 -12.12 -11.65 -29.43
N VAL A 398 -12.75 -10.63 -30.04
CA VAL A 398 -12.09 -9.74 -31.03
C VAL A 398 -12.36 -8.25 -30.77
N ASN A 399 -11.27 -7.50 -30.59
CA ASN A 399 -11.13 -6.04 -30.78
C ASN A 399 -12.29 -5.18 -30.26
N GLY A 400 -12.32 -4.96 -28.95
CA GLY A 400 -13.06 -3.88 -28.30
C GLY A 400 -12.15 -3.08 -27.38
N SER A 401 -11.72 -1.88 -27.80
CA SER A 401 -10.62 -1.10 -27.20
C SER A 401 -10.87 -0.52 -25.79
N LYS A 402 -11.95 -0.94 -25.11
CA LYS A 402 -12.34 -0.51 -23.75
C LYS A 402 -12.93 -1.65 -22.88
N SER A 403 -12.72 -2.91 -23.25
CA SER A 403 -13.11 -4.07 -22.44
C SER A 403 -12.11 -4.35 -21.32
N ARG A 404 -12.54 -4.99 -20.22
CA ARG A 404 -11.64 -5.48 -19.15
C ARG A 404 -10.78 -6.67 -19.60
N LEU A 405 -11.22 -7.42 -20.60
CA LEU A 405 -10.41 -8.37 -21.36
C LEU A 405 -10.04 -7.76 -22.71
N SER A 406 -8.74 -7.74 -23.03
CA SER A 406 -8.21 -7.25 -24.30
C SER A 406 -7.58 -8.40 -25.10
N SER A 407 -7.97 -8.57 -26.36
CA SER A 407 -7.26 -9.42 -27.32
C SER A 407 -5.94 -8.76 -27.74
N SER A 408 -4.81 -9.45 -27.59
CA SER A 408 -3.53 -9.02 -28.18
C SER A 408 -3.59 -9.08 -29.72
N GLN A 409 -2.61 -8.48 -30.40
CA GLN A 409 -2.44 -8.66 -31.85
C GLN A 409 -2.17 -10.14 -32.20
N ASP A 410 -1.61 -10.89 -31.24
CA ASP A 410 -1.31 -12.34 -31.30
C ASP A 410 -2.54 -13.23 -31.00
N GLY A 411 -3.71 -12.64 -30.76
CA GLY A 411 -4.95 -13.37 -30.42
C GLY A 411 -5.05 -13.88 -28.98
N ALA A 412 -4.01 -13.73 -28.15
CA ALA A 412 -4.05 -14.09 -26.74
C ALA A 412 -4.93 -13.12 -25.92
N GLU A 413 -5.70 -13.65 -24.97
CA GLU A 413 -6.54 -12.86 -24.05
C GLU A 413 -5.70 -12.29 -22.90
N ARG A 414 -5.96 -11.04 -22.51
CA ARG A 414 -5.25 -10.37 -21.41
C ARG A 414 -6.23 -9.64 -20.47
N LEU A 415 -6.07 -9.80 -19.16
CA LEU A 415 -6.80 -9.08 -18.11
C LEU A 415 -6.20 -7.69 -17.90
N THR A 416 -7.03 -6.64 -18.00
CA THR A 416 -6.57 -5.26 -17.80
C THR A 416 -6.75 -4.81 -16.34
N PHE A 417 -5.62 -4.53 -15.68
CA PHE A 417 -5.53 -3.96 -14.34
C PHE A 417 -5.17 -2.47 -14.40
N THR A 418 -5.22 -1.78 -13.25
CA THR A 418 -4.79 -0.38 -13.12
C THR A 418 -4.16 -0.18 -11.75
N TRP A 419 -3.00 0.46 -11.72
CA TRP A 419 -2.25 0.77 -10.49
C TRP A 419 -1.61 2.16 -10.61
N LEU A 420 -0.57 2.44 -9.82
CA LEU A 420 0.18 3.69 -9.89
C LEU A 420 0.94 3.82 -11.23
N PRO A 421 0.85 4.96 -11.93
CA PRO A 421 1.76 5.31 -13.02
C PRO A 421 3.23 5.30 -12.56
N LYS A 422 4.15 5.16 -13.52
CA LYS A 422 5.60 5.15 -13.26
C LYS A 422 6.07 6.32 -12.36
N ARG A 423 5.62 7.56 -12.61
CA ARG A 423 6.05 8.73 -11.81
C ARG A 423 5.62 8.63 -10.33
N ASP A 424 4.40 8.16 -10.08
CA ASP A 424 3.89 7.95 -8.71
C ASP A 424 4.66 6.83 -7.98
N ILE A 425 5.10 5.80 -8.70
CA ILE A 425 5.98 4.75 -8.14
C ILE A 425 7.34 5.33 -7.74
N TYR A 426 7.96 6.17 -8.57
CA TYR A 426 9.23 6.80 -8.21
C TYR A 426 9.09 7.70 -6.96
N ALA A 427 8.00 8.47 -6.85
CA ALA A 427 7.69 9.25 -5.64
C ALA A 427 7.54 8.37 -4.38
N LEU A 428 6.80 7.25 -4.49
CA LEU A 428 6.67 6.27 -3.42
C LEU A 428 8.02 5.63 -3.03
N VAL A 429 8.88 5.36 -4.02
CA VAL A 429 10.20 4.76 -3.78
C VAL A 429 11.18 5.76 -3.17
N PHE A 430 11.12 7.05 -3.49
CA PHE A 430 11.85 8.09 -2.74
C PHE A 430 11.44 8.11 -1.26
N PHE A 431 10.14 8.05 -0.97
CA PHE A 431 9.63 7.96 0.40
C PHE A 431 10.16 6.70 1.13
N LEU A 432 10.01 5.52 0.51
CA LEU A 432 10.52 4.24 1.08
C LEU A 432 12.04 4.24 1.25
N SER A 433 12.79 4.89 0.35
CA SER A 433 14.24 5.07 0.48
C SER A 433 14.59 5.88 1.72
N GLY A 434 13.89 7.00 1.92
CA GLY A 434 14.02 7.87 3.10
C GLY A 434 13.72 7.14 4.41
N VAL A 435 12.58 6.44 4.48
CA VAL A 435 12.19 5.63 5.66
C VAL A 435 13.24 4.55 5.96
N THR A 436 13.73 3.86 4.92
CA THR A 436 14.71 2.77 5.06
C THR A 436 16.02 3.25 5.68
N VAL A 437 16.64 4.31 5.15
CA VAL A 437 17.96 4.77 5.64
C VAL A 437 17.87 5.68 6.87
N SER A 438 16.66 6.00 7.35
CA SER A 438 16.40 6.88 8.50
C SER A 438 17.20 6.55 9.77
N PRO A 439 17.31 5.29 10.26
CA PRO A 439 18.06 4.97 11.48
C PRO A 439 19.57 5.28 11.41
N LYS A 440 20.09 5.44 10.19
CA LYS A 440 21.50 5.74 9.89
C LYS A 440 21.69 7.14 9.30
N ASN A 441 20.64 7.95 9.18
CA ASN A 441 20.60 9.23 8.46
C ASN A 441 21.83 10.13 8.72
N THR A 442 22.09 10.44 9.99
CA THR A 442 23.22 11.29 10.42
C THR A 442 24.58 10.64 10.22
N THR A 443 24.64 9.31 10.18
CA THR A 443 25.88 8.55 9.91
C THR A 443 26.18 8.34 8.42
N GLN A 444 25.20 8.59 7.53
CA GLN A 444 25.33 8.43 6.07
C GLN A 444 25.37 9.75 5.29
N GLY A 445 25.45 10.91 5.96
CA GLY A 445 25.47 12.22 5.28
C GLY A 445 24.08 12.71 4.87
N LEU A 446 23.09 12.52 5.73
CA LEU A 446 21.71 13.04 5.63
C LEU A 446 20.86 12.48 4.48
N LYS A 447 21.23 11.30 3.96
CA LYS A 447 20.56 10.65 2.82
C LYS A 447 19.06 10.43 3.00
N ALA A 448 18.57 10.21 4.23
CA ALA A 448 17.14 10.01 4.44
C ALA A 448 16.35 11.27 4.05
N GLU A 449 16.84 12.43 4.47
CA GLU A 449 16.26 13.72 4.12
C GLU A 449 16.48 14.07 2.65
N THR A 450 17.61 13.70 2.05
CA THR A 450 17.83 13.90 0.61
C THR A 450 16.78 13.15 -0.21
N PHE A 451 16.54 11.87 0.10
CA PHE A 451 15.48 11.09 -0.55
C PHE A 451 14.08 11.65 -0.26
N LEU A 452 13.78 12.06 0.98
CA LEU A 452 12.49 12.68 1.32
C LEU A 452 12.28 14.03 0.62
N LYS A 453 13.31 14.86 0.48
CA LYS A 453 13.24 16.18 -0.19
C LYS A 453 13.06 16.05 -1.71
N GLU A 454 13.78 15.15 -2.37
CA GLU A 454 13.53 14.86 -3.79
C GLU A 454 12.16 14.18 -4.01
N GLY A 455 11.73 13.28 -3.12
CA GLY A 455 10.39 12.70 -3.15
C GLY A 455 9.28 13.75 -2.98
N LEU A 456 9.45 14.70 -2.07
CA LEU A 456 8.54 15.83 -1.87
C LEU A 456 8.44 16.68 -3.15
N LYS A 457 9.59 17.06 -3.71
CA LYS A 457 9.71 17.84 -4.94
C LYS A 457 9.03 17.14 -6.13
N VAL A 458 9.37 15.88 -6.42
CA VAL A 458 8.75 15.09 -7.51
C VAL A 458 7.23 14.98 -7.32
N THR A 459 6.74 14.81 -6.08
CA THR A 459 5.30 14.74 -5.81
C THR A 459 4.61 16.10 -5.98
N MET A 460 5.27 17.19 -5.59
CA MET A 460 4.76 18.56 -5.77
C MET A 460 4.76 18.98 -7.24
N ASP A 461 5.81 18.68 -8.00
CA ASP A 461 5.89 18.93 -9.44
C ASP A 461 4.74 18.20 -10.18
N GLU A 462 4.43 16.97 -9.78
CA GLU A 462 3.29 16.19 -10.27
C GLU A 462 1.90 16.69 -9.80
N ILE A 463 1.82 17.50 -8.73
CA ILE A 463 0.57 18.16 -8.29
C ILE A 463 0.41 19.50 -9.02
N ASN A 464 1.49 20.27 -9.18
CA ASN A 464 1.47 21.61 -9.77
C ASN A 464 1.45 21.59 -11.31
N THR A 465 2.08 20.59 -11.92
CA THR A 465 2.13 20.39 -13.38
C THR A 465 1.68 18.97 -13.75
N PRO A 466 0.39 18.63 -13.53
CA PRO A 466 -0.12 17.30 -13.82
C PRO A 466 -0.05 17.01 -15.34
N PRO A 467 0.33 15.79 -15.75
CA PRO A 467 0.41 15.45 -17.18
C PRO A 467 -0.97 15.43 -17.84
N GLU A 468 -1.07 15.99 -19.05
CA GLU A 468 -2.30 15.96 -19.86
C GLU A 468 -2.74 14.53 -20.16
N SER A 469 -3.83 14.09 -19.54
CA SER A 469 -4.35 12.72 -19.67
C SER A 469 -5.78 12.69 -20.18
N GLY A 470 -5.95 12.92 -21.48
CA GLY A 470 -7.25 12.93 -22.19
C GLY A 470 -7.95 11.57 -22.31
N LYS A 471 -7.83 10.69 -21.31
CA LYS A 471 -8.38 9.32 -21.25
C LYS A 471 -8.95 8.92 -19.89
N VAL A 472 -8.82 9.75 -18.86
CA VAL A 472 -9.05 9.38 -17.45
C VAL A 472 -10.15 10.25 -16.83
N SER A 473 -11.08 9.63 -16.10
CA SER A 473 -12.21 10.32 -15.45
C SER A 473 -11.78 11.29 -14.37
N LEU A 474 -12.59 12.33 -14.11
CA LEU A 474 -12.32 13.30 -13.04
C LEU A 474 -12.27 12.60 -11.68
N SER A 475 -13.11 11.59 -11.45
CA SER A 475 -13.08 10.74 -10.27
C SER A 475 -11.76 9.99 -10.06
N THR A 476 -11.16 9.44 -11.12
CA THR A 476 -9.88 8.74 -11.05
C THR A 476 -8.71 9.71 -10.86
N ILE A 477 -8.79 10.90 -11.47
CA ILE A 477 -7.83 12.00 -11.27
C ILE A 477 -7.90 12.50 -9.81
N ALA A 478 -9.09 12.72 -9.27
CA ALA A 478 -9.29 13.16 -7.89
C ALA A 478 -8.77 12.13 -6.87
N LEU A 479 -9.01 10.83 -7.11
CA LEU A 479 -8.45 9.75 -6.28
C LEU A 479 -6.91 9.74 -6.30
N ARG A 480 -6.30 9.92 -7.49
CA ARG A 480 -4.84 10.03 -7.64
C ARG A 480 -4.29 11.27 -6.92
N LEU A 481 -4.97 12.41 -7.02
CA LEU A 481 -4.61 13.65 -6.34
C LEU A 481 -4.71 13.49 -4.80
N ALA A 482 -5.75 12.83 -4.29
CA ALA A 482 -5.89 12.52 -2.87
C ALA A 482 -4.76 11.60 -2.37
N TRP A 483 -4.36 10.60 -3.16
CA TRP A 483 -3.21 9.75 -2.87
C TRP A 483 -1.90 10.56 -2.85
N ARG A 484 -1.65 11.41 -3.85
CA ARG A 484 -0.47 12.32 -3.90
C ARG A 484 -0.43 13.26 -2.70
N LYS A 485 -1.55 13.88 -2.33
CA LYS A 485 -1.68 14.73 -1.14
C LYS A 485 -1.33 13.97 0.15
N THR A 486 -1.80 12.73 0.27
CA THR A 486 -1.52 11.85 1.43
C THR A 486 -0.02 11.49 1.49
N LEU A 487 0.61 11.19 0.35
CA LEU A 487 2.04 10.93 0.27
C LEU A 487 2.88 12.16 0.68
N VAL A 488 2.51 13.37 0.25
CA VAL A 488 3.15 14.62 0.70
C VAL A 488 3.09 14.75 2.23
N SER A 489 1.92 14.54 2.85
CA SER A 489 1.80 14.62 4.30
C SER A 489 2.68 13.60 5.03
N HIS A 490 2.79 12.36 4.53
CA HIS A 490 3.72 11.37 5.08
C HIS A 490 5.19 11.75 4.90
N ILE A 491 5.59 12.28 3.74
CA ILE A 491 6.97 12.73 3.49
C ILE A 491 7.34 13.87 4.47
N ARG A 492 6.44 14.86 4.64
CA ARG A 492 6.62 15.98 5.58
C ARG A 492 6.71 15.51 7.04
N LEU A 493 5.85 14.59 7.46
CA LEU A 493 5.86 13.98 8.78
C LEU A 493 7.19 13.28 9.08
N HIS A 494 7.69 12.45 8.15
CA HIS A 494 8.97 11.74 8.32
C HIS A 494 10.18 12.68 8.28
N LEU A 495 10.13 13.77 7.48
CA LEU A 495 11.13 14.83 7.48
C LEU A 495 11.19 15.52 8.85
N ALA A 496 10.04 15.91 9.42
CA ALA A 496 9.99 16.53 10.73
C ALA A 496 10.53 15.62 11.85
N PHE A 497 10.22 14.31 11.84
CA PHE A 497 10.83 13.36 12.78
C PHE A 497 12.36 13.26 12.62
N ALA A 498 12.89 13.26 11.40
CA ALA A 498 14.34 13.26 11.16
C ALA A 498 15.02 14.54 11.69
N LEU A 499 14.32 15.68 11.66
CA LEU A 499 14.77 16.95 12.22
C LEU A 499 14.74 16.94 13.77
N CYS A 500 13.70 16.37 14.38
CA CYS A 500 13.65 16.16 15.84
C CYS A 500 14.80 15.26 16.33
N VAL A 501 15.17 14.21 15.61
CA VAL A 501 16.28 13.29 15.98
C VAL A 501 17.65 14.01 16.02
N ARG A 502 17.84 15.09 15.26
CA ARG A 502 19.05 15.93 15.32
C ARG A 502 18.90 17.19 16.19
N THR A 503 17.82 17.31 16.96
CA THR A 503 17.51 18.52 17.76
C THR A 503 17.39 19.83 16.95
N ASP A 504 17.10 19.74 15.65
CA ASP A 504 16.85 20.92 14.79
C ASP A 504 15.39 21.37 14.93
N TRP A 505 15.13 22.01 16.06
CA TRP A 505 13.79 22.44 16.46
C TRP A 505 13.24 23.56 15.58
N ASP A 506 14.08 24.37 14.92
CA ASP A 506 13.62 25.38 13.95
C ASP A 506 12.97 24.70 12.74
N SER A 507 13.73 23.85 12.06
CA SER A 507 13.26 23.16 10.87
C SER A 507 12.12 22.20 11.20
N ALA A 508 12.12 21.57 12.39
CA ALA A 508 11.02 20.72 12.84
C ALA A 508 9.72 21.51 13.06
N ILE A 509 9.77 22.69 13.70
CA ILE A 509 8.60 23.57 13.88
C ILE A 509 8.10 24.09 12.53
N ALA A 510 9.00 24.49 11.62
CA ALA A 510 8.62 24.91 10.27
C ALA A 510 7.94 23.76 9.49
N SER A 511 8.53 22.57 9.50
CA SER A 511 8.00 21.40 8.81
C SER A 511 6.69 20.86 9.41
N LEU A 512 6.43 21.10 10.71
CA LEU A 512 5.13 20.83 11.33
C LEU A 512 4.08 21.84 10.84
N LYS A 513 4.38 23.15 10.87
CA LYS A 513 3.45 24.19 10.39
C LYS A 513 3.11 24.02 8.91
N GLU A 514 4.07 23.67 8.07
CA GLU A 514 3.83 23.36 6.66
C GLU A 514 2.99 22.10 6.46
N LEU A 515 3.02 21.13 7.39
CA LEU A 515 2.16 19.94 7.38
C LEU A 515 0.73 20.27 7.85
N GLU A 516 0.59 21.09 8.90
CA GLU A 516 -0.70 21.59 9.40
C GLU A 516 -1.42 22.39 8.32
N GLN A 517 -0.77 23.43 7.77
CA GLN A 517 -1.30 24.25 6.67
C GLN A 517 -1.63 23.44 5.42
N TRP A 518 -0.82 22.42 5.09
CA TRP A 518 -1.09 21.54 3.95
C TRP A 518 -2.36 20.70 4.16
N ASN A 519 -2.56 20.15 5.36
CA ASN A 519 -3.76 19.39 5.68
C ASN A 519 -5.01 20.30 5.69
N GLU A 520 -4.92 21.50 6.26
CA GLU A 520 -5.98 22.53 6.27
C GLU A 520 -6.37 22.97 4.85
N THR A 521 -5.39 23.28 4.00
CA THR A 521 -5.63 23.84 2.65
C THR A 521 -6.34 22.84 1.72
N PHE A 522 -6.14 21.54 1.93
CA PHE A 522 -6.46 20.52 0.92
C PHE A 522 -7.46 19.45 1.36
N SER A 523 -7.98 19.50 2.59
CA SER A 523 -8.87 18.48 3.16
C SER A 523 -9.92 19.08 4.11
N PRO A 524 -11.20 19.23 3.69
CA PRO A 524 -12.30 19.52 4.62
C PRO A 524 -12.65 18.28 5.48
N ASP A 525 -12.40 17.08 4.96
CA ASP A 525 -12.51 15.82 5.69
C ASP A 525 -11.25 15.55 6.53
N PRO A 526 -11.38 14.93 7.72
CA PRO A 526 -10.23 14.60 8.56
C PRO A 526 -9.31 13.57 7.89
N ALA A 527 -8.00 13.85 7.87
CA ALA A 527 -7.03 13.03 7.14
C ALA A 527 -7.02 11.56 7.60
N PRO A 528 -6.98 10.59 6.67
CA PRO A 528 -7.33 9.19 6.98
C PRO A 528 -6.30 8.44 7.84
N GLY A 529 -6.82 7.47 8.61
CA GLY A 529 -6.03 6.41 9.25
C GLY A 529 -5.20 6.85 10.45
N MET A 530 -3.88 6.95 10.26
CA MET A 530 -2.88 7.19 11.33
C MET A 530 -2.32 8.62 11.33
N LEU A 531 -2.49 9.37 10.24
CA LEU A 531 -1.79 10.63 10.03
C LEU A 531 -2.11 11.72 11.09
N PRO A 532 -3.35 11.94 11.55
CA PRO A 532 -3.63 12.91 12.62
C PRO A 532 -3.01 12.52 13.97
N LEU A 533 -2.97 11.21 14.27
CA LEU A 533 -2.40 10.68 15.52
C LEU A 533 -0.87 10.86 15.55
N LEU A 534 -0.21 10.57 14.43
CA LEU A 534 1.25 10.77 14.29
C LEU A 534 1.62 12.26 14.26
N THR A 535 0.79 13.12 13.65
CA THR A 535 1.00 14.58 13.65
C THR A 535 0.83 15.15 15.07
N SER A 536 -0.19 14.69 15.82
CA SER A 536 -0.34 15.02 17.25
C SER A 536 0.89 14.60 18.05
N TYR A 537 1.38 13.37 17.86
CA TYR A 537 2.55 12.84 18.58
C TYR A 537 3.83 13.62 18.23
N LEU A 538 4.02 13.99 16.96
CA LEU A 538 5.12 14.86 16.52
C LEU A 538 5.08 16.22 17.22
N ALA A 539 3.91 16.86 17.31
CA ALA A 539 3.75 18.12 18.04
C ALA A 539 4.14 17.98 19.53
N GLY A 540 3.69 16.91 20.19
CA GLY A 540 4.09 16.59 21.57
C GLY A 540 5.61 16.42 21.73
N VAL A 541 6.27 15.71 20.81
CA VAL A 541 7.73 15.54 20.78
C VAL A 541 8.46 16.87 20.59
N ILE A 542 7.95 17.76 19.71
CA ILE A 542 8.52 19.10 19.50
C ILE A 542 8.36 19.96 20.76
N TYR A 543 7.18 20.00 21.38
CA TYR A 543 6.96 20.73 22.64
C TYR A 543 7.87 20.23 23.77
N GLN A 544 8.06 18.91 23.89
CA GLN A 544 8.98 18.32 24.85
C GLN A 544 10.44 18.72 24.56
N GLY A 545 10.84 18.71 23.28
CA GLY A 545 12.18 19.07 22.83
C GLY A 545 12.57 20.53 23.06
N ILE A 546 11.61 21.46 22.97
CA ILE A 546 11.82 22.88 23.26
C ILE A 546 11.56 23.28 24.73
N GLY A 547 11.28 22.31 25.61
CA GLY A 547 11.08 22.54 27.04
C GLY A 547 9.67 22.98 27.47
N ASN A 548 8.70 23.05 26.55
CA ASN A 548 7.30 23.25 26.91
C ASN A 548 6.67 21.93 27.40
N LEU A 549 7.05 21.54 28.61
CA LEU A 549 6.65 20.28 29.23
C LEU A 549 5.14 20.20 29.48
N THR A 550 4.49 21.33 29.80
CA THR A 550 3.03 21.44 30.01
C THR A 550 2.27 21.17 28.71
N GLY A 551 2.69 21.81 27.61
CA GLY A 551 2.14 21.57 26.27
C GLY A 551 2.32 20.11 25.82
N ALA A 552 3.53 19.57 26.02
CA ALA A 552 3.82 18.17 25.71
C ALA A 552 2.93 17.18 26.50
N LEU A 553 2.76 17.38 27.80
CA LEU A 553 1.86 16.55 28.63
C LEU A 553 0.40 16.66 28.17
N SER A 554 -0.09 17.87 27.89
CA SER A 554 -1.48 18.07 27.43
C SER A 554 -1.79 17.31 26.13
N ILE A 555 -0.79 17.13 25.27
CA ILE A 555 -0.89 16.31 24.06
C ILE A 555 -0.78 14.83 24.37
N PHE A 556 0.27 14.38 25.07
CA PHE A 556 0.51 12.95 25.31
C PHE A 556 -0.56 12.28 26.19
N GLN A 557 -1.21 13.04 27.08
CA GLN A 557 -2.34 12.59 27.90
C GLN A 557 -3.71 12.83 27.22
N GLY A 558 -3.71 13.36 25.99
CA GLY A 558 -4.92 13.68 25.23
C GLY A 558 -5.75 12.44 24.85
N PRO A 559 -7.05 12.61 24.56
CA PRO A 559 -7.98 11.51 24.30
C PRO A 559 -7.59 10.64 23.09
N GLN A 560 -6.80 11.15 22.14
CA GLN A 560 -6.32 10.37 21.01
C GLN A 560 -5.27 9.30 21.39
N PHE A 561 -4.66 9.38 22.58
CA PHE A 561 -3.74 8.37 23.14
C PHE A 561 -4.33 7.60 24.34
N SER A 562 -5.58 7.87 24.72
CA SER A 562 -6.17 7.37 25.99
C SER A 562 -6.49 5.87 26.01
N VAL A 563 -6.21 5.12 24.94
CA VAL A 563 -6.36 3.64 24.86
C VAL A 563 -5.62 2.94 26.02
N LEU A 564 -4.54 3.53 26.53
CA LEU A 564 -3.78 3.04 27.69
C LEU A 564 -3.98 3.87 28.97
N HIS A 565 -4.98 4.74 29.01
CA HIS A 565 -5.34 5.57 30.17
C HIS A 565 -6.80 5.39 30.65
N ASP A 566 -7.75 5.11 29.75
CA ASP A 566 -9.18 4.96 30.06
C ASP A 566 -9.47 3.69 30.90
N PRO A 567 -10.01 3.79 32.14
CA PRO A 567 -10.33 2.63 32.98
C PRO A 567 -11.44 1.71 32.44
N SER A 568 -12.27 2.17 31.52
CA SER A 568 -13.40 1.41 30.95
C SER A 568 -13.02 0.49 29.79
N PHE A 569 -11.80 0.65 29.26
CA PHE A 569 -11.31 -0.17 28.15
C PHE A 569 -10.94 -1.58 28.62
N ASP A 570 -11.81 -2.56 28.33
CA ASP A 570 -11.67 -3.95 28.76
C ASP A 570 -10.47 -4.64 28.08
N LEU A 571 -9.37 -4.73 28.83
CA LEU A 571 -8.08 -5.25 28.41
C LEU A 571 -8.08 -6.78 28.23
N GLU A 572 -8.87 -7.51 29.01
CA GLU A 572 -8.82 -8.98 29.02
C GLU A 572 -9.56 -9.55 27.81
N ASN A 573 -10.81 -9.13 27.57
CA ASN A 573 -11.61 -9.62 26.45
C ASN A 573 -11.04 -9.20 25.07
N ASN A 574 -10.24 -8.14 25.02
CA ASN A 574 -9.67 -7.62 23.77
C ASN A 574 -8.18 -7.98 23.55
N ALA A 575 -7.49 -8.62 24.52
CA ALA A 575 -6.04 -8.87 24.46
C ALA A 575 -5.57 -9.50 23.12
N ASN A 576 -6.31 -10.48 22.59
CA ASN A 576 -6.01 -11.15 21.33
C ASN A 576 -6.22 -10.29 20.07
N ARG A 577 -7.02 -9.21 20.15
CA ARG A 577 -7.15 -8.18 19.09
C ARG A 577 -6.13 -7.05 19.24
N ILE A 578 -5.68 -6.79 20.47
CA ILE A 578 -4.83 -5.67 20.88
C ILE A 578 -3.35 -5.82 20.47
N SER A 579 -2.91 -7.01 20.03
CA SER A 579 -1.47 -7.35 19.89
C SER A 579 -0.67 -6.49 18.90
N HIS A 580 -1.28 -5.92 17.86
CA HIS A 580 -0.57 -5.29 16.72
C HIS A 580 -1.18 -3.96 16.20
N ASP A 581 -2.09 -3.31 16.94
CA ASP A 581 -2.65 -2.03 16.52
C ASP A 581 -1.61 -0.90 16.59
N SER A 582 -1.28 -0.31 15.44
CA SER A 582 -0.34 0.81 15.34
C SER A 582 -0.76 2.04 16.16
N ARG A 583 -2.05 2.21 16.49
CA ARG A 583 -2.53 3.26 17.41
C ARG A 583 -2.11 3.00 18.85
N ARG A 584 -2.10 1.73 19.26
CA ARG A 584 -1.60 1.32 20.58
C ARG A 584 -0.11 1.62 20.69
N ASP A 585 0.67 1.35 19.65
CA ASP A 585 2.12 1.58 19.65
C ASP A 585 2.47 3.07 19.83
N VAL A 586 1.77 3.98 19.15
CA VAL A 586 1.93 5.44 19.39
C VAL A 586 1.43 5.84 20.79
N SER A 587 0.37 5.20 21.30
CA SER A 587 -0.13 5.43 22.67
C SER A 587 0.86 4.97 23.74
N ILE A 588 1.59 3.86 23.52
CA ILE A 588 2.70 3.41 24.37
C ILE A 588 3.79 4.49 24.40
N LEU A 589 4.19 5.02 23.24
CA LEU A 589 5.22 6.06 23.16
C LEU A 589 4.78 7.36 23.86
N ALA A 590 3.52 7.78 23.71
CA ALA A 590 2.95 8.92 24.45
C ALA A 590 2.95 8.69 25.98
N SER A 591 2.57 7.50 26.44
CA SER A 591 2.61 7.12 27.86
C SER A 591 4.04 7.13 28.41
N LEU A 592 5.01 6.61 27.64
CA LEU A 592 6.43 6.57 28.00
C LEU A 592 7.05 7.97 28.08
N ASN A 593 6.72 8.87 27.14
CA ASN A 593 7.13 10.28 27.21
C ASN A 593 6.48 10.98 28.42
N SER A 594 5.21 10.70 28.70
CA SER A 594 4.52 11.24 29.88
C SER A 594 5.21 10.82 31.18
N ILE A 595 5.61 9.55 31.33
CA ILE A 595 6.37 9.06 32.49
C ILE A 595 7.70 9.82 32.64
N LEU A 596 8.42 10.07 31.53
CA LEU A 596 9.68 10.83 31.55
C LEU A 596 9.47 12.28 32.03
N ILE A 597 8.43 12.96 31.57
CA ILE A 597 8.15 14.35 31.96
C ILE A 597 7.66 14.42 33.41
N LEU A 598 6.65 13.62 33.77
CA LEU A 598 6.07 13.60 35.13
C LEU A 598 7.11 13.33 36.21
N ARG A 599 8.08 12.44 35.93
CA ARG A 599 9.21 12.15 36.82
C ARG A 599 10.15 13.35 37.01
N GLY A 600 10.27 14.23 36.01
CA GLY A 600 11.14 15.40 36.04
C GLY A 600 10.55 16.61 36.79
N LEU A 601 9.28 16.55 37.19
CA LEU A 601 8.63 17.64 37.93
C LEU A 601 9.18 17.77 39.37
N PRO A 602 9.18 18.98 39.96
CA PRO A 602 9.66 19.20 41.34
C PRO A 602 8.90 18.40 42.41
N GLN A 603 7.62 18.10 42.16
CA GLN A 603 6.77 17.25 43.01
C GLN A 603 6.12 16.17 42.13
N PRO A 604 6.78 15.03 41.90
CA PRO A 604 6.31 13.99 40.99
C PRO A 604 5.31 13.05 41.68
N ASP A 605 4.07 13.00 41.18
CA ASP A 605 3.03 12.05 41.62
C ASP A 605 3.44 10.59 41.31
N GLN A 606 3.98 9.92 42.33
CA GLN A 606 4.43 8.54 42.21
C GLN A 606 3.26 7.55 42.06
N GLU A 607 2.06 7.84 42.57
CA GLU A 607 0.92 6.92 42.46
C GLU A 607 0.42 6.90 41.01
N PHE A 608 0.22 8.08 40.42
CA PHE A 608 -0.16 8.21 39.02
C PHE A 608 0.91 7.67 38.06
N ILE A 609 2.20 7.94 38.31
CA ILE A 609 3.29 7.36 37.49
C ILE A 609 3.29 5.83 37.60
N ASN A 610 3.19 5.24 38.80
CA ASN A 610 3.10 3.78 38.97
C ASN A 610 1.90 3.18 38.23
N LYS A 611 0.75 3.87 38.24
CA LYS A 611 -0.50 3.44 37.58
C LYS A 611 -0.40 3.43 36.05
N ILE A 612 0.31 4.39 35.45
CA ILE A 612 0.63 4.34 34.01
C ILE A 612 1.64 3.21 33.75
N PHE A 613 2.68 3.10 34.58
CA PHE A 613 3.76 2.13 34.38
C PHE A 613 3.26 0.68 34.39
N SER A 614 2.41 0.32 35.35
CA SER A 614 1.86 -1.03 35.49
C SER A 614 0.92 -1.42 34.35
N ARG A 615 0.17 -0.47 33.76
CA ARG A 615 -0.67 -0.69 32.59
C ARG A 615 0.11 -0.82 31.28
N VAL A 616 1.27 -0.17 31.17
CA VAL A 616 2.12 -0.16 29.96
C VAL A 616 3.12 -1.33 29.94
N GLU A 617 3.61 -1.79 31.10
CA GLU A 617 4.59 -2.88 31.22
C GLU A 617 4.25 -4.15 30.41
N PRO A 618 3.04 -4.75 30.50
CA PRO A 618 2.72 -6.00 29.80
C PRO A 618 2.87 -5.89 28.28
N PHE A 619 2.50 -4.74 27.71
CA PHE A 619 2.58 -4.47 26.28
C PHE A 619 4.02 -4.23 25.82
N CYS A 620 4.82 -3.50 26.60
CA CYS A 620 6.22 -3.27 26.28
C CYS A 620 7.11 -4.52 26.40
N VAL A 621 6.93 -5.34 27.42
CA VAL A 621 7.75 -6.55 27.63
C VAL A 621 7.47 -7.62 26.56
N SER A 622 6.22 -7.73 26.10
CA SER A 622 5.83 -8.69 25.06
C SER A 622 6.09 -8.22 23.62
N HIS A 623 6.24 -6.91 23.39
CA HIS A 623 6.24 -6.25 22.07
C HIS A 623 7.05 -6.93 20.95
N SER A 624 6.55 -6.89 19.71
CA SER A 624 7.32 -7.33 18.53
C SER A 624 8.49 -6.36 18.24
N ASP A 625 8.19 -5.07 18.08
CA ASP A 625 9.20 -4.04 17.86
C ASP A 625 10.17 -3.93 19.04
N GLN A 626 11.45 -3.97 18.68
CA GLN A 626 12.58 -3.90 19.59
C GLN A 626 12.90 -2.46 20.02
N ASN A 627 12.47 -1.43 19.29
CA ASN A 627 12.65 -0.04 19.71
C ASN A 627 11.78 0.28 20.93
N ILE A 628 10.49 -0.08 20.89
CA ILE A 628 9.58 0.04 22.05
C ILE A 628 10.13 -0.73 23.26
N LYS A 629 10.61 -1.97 23.07
CA LYS A 629 11.31 -2.74 24.13
C LYS A 629 12.52 -2.02 24.70
N ALA A 630 13.41 -1.51 23.84
CA ALA A 630 14.63 -0.83 24.28
C ALA A 630 14.32 0.47 25.03
N ALA A 631 13.39 1.28 24.53
CA ALA A 631 12.94 2.52 25.16
C ALA A 631 12.28 2.24 26.52
N TYR A 632 11.43 1.23 26.59
CA TYR A 632 10.82 0.79 27.84
C TYR A 632 11.85 0.36 28.89
N TYR A 633 12.81 -0.51 28.56
CA TYR A 633 13.84 -0.93 29.53
C TYR A 633 14.75 0.23 29.97
N PHE A 634 15.02 1.20 29.08
CA PHE A 634 15.74 2.43 29.42
C PHE A 634 14.95 3.28 30.43
N ILE A 635 13.67 3.54 30.15
CA ILE A 635 12.78 4.32 31.02
C ILE A 635 12.53 3.59 32.35
N LYS A 636 12.42 2.24 32.36
CA LYS A 636 12.35 1.45 33.59
C LYS A 636 13.60 1.60 34.45
N ALA A 637 14.78 1.66 33.84
CA ALA A 637 16.03 1.85 34.57
C ALA A 637 16.20 3.27 35.15
N ILE A 638 15.65 4.28 34.48
CA ILE A 638 15.50 5.64 35.02
C ILE A 638 14.49 5.65 36.16
N TYR A 639 13.35 4.99 35.99
CA TYR A 639 12.28 4.98 36.99
C TYR A 639 12.75 4.32 38.30
N CYS A 640 13.28 3.09 38.19
CA CYS A 640 13.98 2.34 39.23
C CYS A 640 15.38 2.94 39.52
N ALA A 641 15.51 4.26 39.65
CA ALA A 641 16.78 4.91 40.00
C ALA A 641 17.25 4.52 41.41
N SER A 642 16.31 4.47 42.36
CA SER A 642 16.49 4.16 43.77
C SER A 642 16.57 2.65 44.08
N ASP A 643 16.20 1.79 43.12
CA ASP A 643 16.29 0.34 43.28
C ASP A 643 17.76 -0.14 43.43
N PRO A 644 17.97 -1.34 44.04
CA PRO A 644 19.28 -1.97 44.11
C PRO A 644 20.03 -1.94 42.77
N LEU A 645 21.26 -1.43 42.78
CA LEU A 645 22.07 -1.11 41.60
C LEU A 645 22.11 -2.22 40.53
N ILE A 646 22.05 -3.48 40.97
CA ILE A 646 22.02 -4.68 40.11
C ILE A 646 20.82 -4.65 39.14
N LYS A 647 19.59 -4.35 39.61
CA LYS A 647 18.38 -4.33 38.76
C LYS A 647 18.47 -3.24 37.69
N SER A 648 18.81 -2.02 38.11
CA SER A 648 18.95 -0.88 37.19
C SER A 648 20.09 -1.11 36.16
N LYS A 649 21.19 -1.75 36.57
CA LYS A 649 22.27 -2.19 35.66
C LYS A 649 21.79 -3.23 34.63
N GLN A 650 21.01 -4.22 35.06
CA GLN A 650 20.42 -5.23 34.16
C GLN A 650 19.49 -4.59 33.11
N PHE A 651 18.59 -3.69 33.53
CA PHE A 651 17.69 -2.99 32.61
C PHE A 651 18.45 -2.11 31.60
N LEU A 652 19.48 -1.36 32.03
CA LEU A 652 20.32 -0.57 31.11
C LEU A 652 21.13 -1.46 30.15
N GLN A 653 21.67 -2.59 30.63
CA GLN A 653 22.36 -3.55 29.78
C GLN A 653 21.42 -4.14 28.72
N HIS A 654 20.16 -4.43 29.07
CA HIS A 654 19.14 -4.89 28.13
C HIS A 654 18.81 -3.82 27.08
N ALA A 655 18.52 -2.58 27.52
CA ALA A 655 18.24 -1.46 26.63
C ALA A 655 19.39 -1.20 25.65
N LEU A 656 20.63 -1.16 26.14
CA LEU A 656 21.84 -0.94 25.33
C LEU A 656 22.09 -2.08 24.34
N LYS A 657 21.89 -3.34 24.74
CA LYS A 657 22.02 -4.50 23.85
C LYS A 657 21.00 -4.45 22.72
N THR A 658 19.75 -4.14 23.06
CA THR A 658 18.63 -4.09 22.10
C THR A 658 18.80 -2.93 21.12
N ALA A 659 19.07 -1.72 21.63
CA ALA A 659 19.30 -0.52 20.81
C ALA A 659 20.47 -0.68 19.81
N LYS A 660 21.57 -1.30 20.25
CA LYS A 660 22.70 -1.64 19.36
C LYS A 660 22.32 -2.68 18.30
N GLY A 661 21.57 -3.71 18.68
CA GLY A 661 21.14 -4.79 17.77
C GLY A 661 20.30 -4.28 16.60
N ILE A 662 19.47 -3.25 16.81
CA ILE A 662 18.64 -2.62 15.79
C ILE A 662 19.25 -1.33 15.19
N THR A 663 20.52 -1.04 15.49
CA THR A 663 21.24 0.16 15.04
C THR A 663 20.59 1.51 15.43
N ASN A 664 19.79 1.55 16.50
CA ASN A 664 19.23 2.78 17.04
C ASN A 664 20.32 3.59 17.76
N ASN A 665 20.97 4.47 16.99
CA ASN A 665 22.11 5.26 17.44
C ASN A 665 21.74 6.23 18.59
N GLN A 666 20.56 6.86 18.51
CA GLN A 666 20.11 7.83 19.50
C GLN A 666 19.93 7.18 20.88
N LEU A 667 19.09 6.14 20.96
CA LEU A 667 18.88 5.43 22.22
C LEU A 667 20.16 4.77 22.75
N THR A 668 21.09 4.40 21.86
CA THR A 668 22.43 3.90 22.24
C THR A 668 23.26 4.95 22.98
N PHE A 669 23.40 6.19 22.48
CA PHE A 669 24.19 7.21 23.19
C PHE A 669 23.46 7.77 24.41
N ILE A 670 22.13 7.89 24.37
CA ILE A 670 21.31 8.28 25.52
C ILE A 670 21.50 7.28 26.68
N THR A 671 21.45 5.97 26.38
CA THR A 671 21.67 4.92 27.39
C THR A 671 23.11 4.94 27.94
N LEU A 672 24.11 5.19 27.09
CA LEU A 672 25.53 5.28 27.53
C LEU A 672 25.82 6.49 28.40
N ASN A 673 25.22 7.65 28.09
CA ASN A 673 25.27 8.82 28.97
C ASN A 673 24.63 8.49 30.32
N PHE A 674 23.40 7.99 30.37
CA PHE A 674 22.75 7.67 31.65
C PHE A 674 23.50 6.60 32.46
N MET A 675 24.06 5.57 31.82
CA MET A 675 24.97 4.62 32.47
C MET A 675 26.18 5.31 33.11
N SER A 676 26.81 6.24 32.38
CA SER A 676 28.02 6.94 32.84
C SER A 676 27.72 7.85 34.02
N TRP A 677 26.58 8.57 33.98
CA TRP A 677 26.10 9.40 35.09
C TRP A 677 25.79 8.54 36.33
N LYS A 678 25.11 7.40 36.15
CA LYS A 678 24.67 6.56 37.28
C LYS A 678 25.78 5.73 37.92
N PHE A 679 26.77 5.27 37.15
CA PHE A 679 27.77 4.30 37.63
C PHE A 679 29.21 4.83 37.68
N PHE A 680 29.53 5.94 37.00
CA PHE A 680 30.91 6.45 36.89
C PHE A 680 31.10 7.90 37.34
N ARG A 681 30.03 8.63 37.69
CA ARG A 681 30.15 9.97 38.29
C ARG A 681 30.88 9.89 39.64
N GLY A 682 31.91 10.72 39.82
CA GLY A 682 32.76 10.70 41.01
C GLY A 682 33.74 9.52 41.10
N VAL A 683 33.82 8.66 40.08
CA VAL A 683 34.75 7.51 40.07
C VAL A 683 36.04 7.90 39.36
N VAL A 684 37.15 7.88 40.10
CA VAL A 684 38.50 8.01 39.52
C VAL A 684 38.85 6.71 38.79
N GLY A 685 38.99 6.78 37.46
CA GLY A 685 39.47 5.63 36.69
C GLY A 685 39.28 5.74 35.18
N GLU A 686 40.21 5.15 34.45
CA GLU A 686 40.27 5.19 32.98
C GLU A 686 38.97 4.68 32.30
N GLN A 687 38.23 3.78 32.95
CA GLN A 687 36.94 3.29 32.46
C GLN A 687 35.84 4.37 32.47
N ALA A 688 35.84 5.28 33.45
CA ALA A 688 34.91 6.42 33.52
C ALA A 688 35.19 7.41 32.37
N GLU A 689 36.46 7.72 32.12
CA GLU A 689 36.89 8.56 31.01
C GLU A 689 36.53 7.93 29.66
N LYS A 690 36.87 6.65 29.46
CA LYS A 690 36.57 5.90 28.23
C LYS A 690 35.06 5.83 27.95
N SER A 691 34.23 5.69 28.98
CA SER A 691 32.77 5.69 28.82
C SER A 691 32.23 7.06 28.41
N SER A 692 32.68 8.12 29.10
CA SER A 692 32.27 9.50 28.82
C SER A 692 32.71 9.95 27.41
N ARG A 693 33.98 9.70 27.05
CA ARG A 693 34.51 9.96 25.68
C ARG A 693 33.87 9.05 24.61
N ALA A 694 33.31 7.90 24.95
CA ALA A 694 32.53 7.08 24.00
C ALA A 694 31.13 7.67 23.77
N SER A 695 30.44 8.09 24.84
CA SER A 695 29.13 8.72 24.77
C SER A 695 29.16 10.03 23.96
N LEU A 696 30.15 10.89 24.24
CA LEU A 696 30.35 12.15 23.50
C LEU A 696 30.59 11.94 22.00
N ARG A 697 31.46 10.99 21.62
CA ARG A 697 31.71 10.68 20.20
C ARG A 697 30.46 10.16 19.49
N LEU A 698 29.59 9.43 20.18
CA LEU A 698 28.34 8.94 19.60
C LEU A 698 27.26 10.04 19.51
N ALA A 699 27.18 10.96 20.48
CA ALA A 699 26.30 12.12 20.41
C ALA A 699 26.71 13.09 19.27
N LYS A 700 28.00 13.45 19.18
CA LYS A 700 28.55 14.25 18.07
C LYS A 700 28.34 13.57 16.70
N LYS A 701 28.52 12.25 16.61
CA LYS A 701 28.19 11.46 15.40
C LYS A 701 26.68 11.41 15.10
N GLY A 702 25.85 11.47 16.14
CA GLY A 702 24.39 11.53 16.06
C GLY A 702 23.86 12.86 15.55
N MET A 703 24.68 13.92 15.53
CA MET A 703 24.27 15.32 15.31
C MET A 703 23.19 15.79 16.30
N ASP A 704 23.17 15.22 17.51
CA ASP A 704 22.24 15.57 18.59
C ASP A 704 22.93 16.61 19.49
N GLY A 705 22.54 17.88 19.38
CA GLY A 705 23.17 18.98 20.09
C GLY A 705 22.95 18.89 21.60
N LEU A 706 21.75 18.47 22.01
CA LEU A 706 21.37 18.37 23.43
C LEU A 706 22.22 17.31 24.13
N TRP A 707 22.29 16.11 23.57
CA TRP A 707 23.10 15.03 24.13
C TRP A 707 24.59 15.20 23.89
N THR A 708 25.00 16.07 22.95
CA THR A 708 26.39 16.54 22.84
C THR A 708 26.75 17.42 24.04
N SER A 709 25.98 18.48 24.31
CA SER A 709 26.22 19.37 25.47
C SER A 709 26.22 18.60 26.81
N VAL A 710 25.25 17.69 27.00
CA VAL A 710 25.20 16.82 28.19
C VAL A 710 26.46 15.94 28.30
N ALA A 711 26.90 15.32 27.19
CA ALA A 711 28.08 14.46 27.20
C ALA A 711 29.40 15.25 27.39
N GLU A 712 29.48 16.51 26.94
CA GLU A 712 30.61 17.41 27.16
C GLU A 712 30.73 17.79 28.65
N GLY A 713 29.61 18.21 29.26
CA GLY A 713 29.57 18.50 30.70
C GLY A 713 29.89 17.28 31.57
N MET A 714 29.36 16.11 31.21
CA MET A 714 29.67 14.85 31.89
C MET A 714 31.13 14.42 31.74
N LEU A 715 31.74 14.65 30.56
CA LEU A 715 33.17 14.38 30.36
C LEU A 715 34.01 15.35 31.20
N ALA A 716 33.64 16.63 31.29
CA ALA A 716 34.32 17.59 32.14
C ALA A 716 34.31 17.20 33.62
N ASP A 717 33.15 16.82 34.18
CA ASP A 717 33.04 16.29 35.55
C ASP A 717 33.94 15.06 35.75
N SER A 718 34.02 14.16 34.76
CA SER A 718 34.89 12.98 34.82
C SER A 718 36.38 13.34 34.77
N LEU A 719 36.77 14.37 34.01
CA LEU A 719 38.15 14.85 33.89
C LEU A 719 38.62 15.61 35.14
N GLU A 720 37.74 16.41 35.74
CA GLU A 720 37.98 17.13 37.01
C GLU A 720 38.25 16.15 38.15
N VAL A 721 37.43 15.11 38.28
CA VAL A 721 37.63 14.00 39.25
C VAL A 721 38.97 13.26 39.03
N GLN A 722 39.55 13.33 37.83
CA GLN A 722 40.86 12.76 37.48
C GLN A 722 42.01 13.78 37.54
N GLY A 723 41.77 15.01 38.03
CA GLY A 723 42.78 16.08 38.13
C GLY A 723 43.15 16.74 36.80
N LYS A 724 42.48 16.42 35.69
CA LYS A 724 42.73 16.96 34.35
C LYS A 724 42.03 18.32 34.16
N MET A 725 42.36 19.27 35.04
CA MET A 725 41.60 20.53 35.23
C MET A 725 41.51 21.41 33.96
N GLU A 726 42.54 21.42 33.13
CA GLU A 726 42.55 22.21 31.88
C GLU A 726 41.66 21.58 30.79
N GLU A 727 41.75 20.26 30.59
CA GLU A 727 40.80 19.55 29.71
C GLU A 727 39.36 19.70 30.22
N ALA A 728 39.14 19.59 31.53
CA ALA A 728 37.82 19.75 32.15
C ALA A 728 37.23 21.16 31.89
N ARG A 729 38.06 22.22 31.98
CA ARG A 729 37.63 23.59 31.65
C ARG A 729 37.27 23.72 30.18
N SER A 730 38.11 23.22 29.27
CA SER A 730 37.85 23.25 27.83
C SER A 730 36.56 22.51 27.46
N MET A 731 36.30 21.35 28.09
CA MET A 731 35.06 20.59 27.88
C MET A 731 33.81 21.27 28.46
N ARG A 732 33.93 22.02 29.57
CA ARG A 732 32.84 22.88 30.08
C ARG A 732 32.56 24.06 29.15
N GLU A 733 33.58 24.67 28.56
CA GLU A 733 33.39 25.71 27.55
C GLU A 733 32.75 25.19 26.26
N GLU A 734 33.11 23.99 25.80
CA GLU A 734 32.38 23.31 24.71
C GLU A 734 30.92 23.04 25.11
N ALA A 735 30.68 22.46 26.30
CA ALA A 735 29.33 22.17 26.78
C ALA A 735 28.41 23.40 26.81
N ILE A 736 28.94 24.56 27.24
CA ILE A 736 28.23 25.84 27.26
C ILE A 736 27.95 26.33 25.83
N LYS A 737 28.95 26.33 24.93
CA LYS A 737 28.76 26.75 23.52
C LYS A 737 27.73 25.87 22.81
N SER A 738 27.77 24.55 23.03
CA SER A 738 26.74 23.60 22.54
C SER A 738 25.36 23.93 23.13
N ALA A 739 25.27 24.18 24.44
CA ALA A 739 24.02 24.56 25.11
C ALA A 739 23.46 25.87 24.54
N GLU A 740 24.28 26.89 24.30
CA GLU A 740 23.86 28.21 23.80
C GLU A 740 23.23 28.18 22.39
N THR A 741 23.38 27.10 21.62
CA THR A 741 22.63 26.90 20.37
C THR A 741 21.19 26.39 20.57
N ILE A 742 20.84 25.91 21.77
CA ILE A 742 19.59 25.19 22.09
C ILE A 742 18.79 25.93 23.18
N VAL A 743 19.50 26.37 24.21
CA VAL A 743 19.01 27.12 25.37
C VAL A 743 18.26 28.42 25.05
N PRO A 744 18.48 29.14 23.93
CA PRO A 744 17.63 30.29 23.55
C PRO A 744 16.14 29.96 23.39
N ARG A 745 15.78 28.68 23.22
CA ARG A 745 14.37 28.22 23.27
C ARG A 745 13.96 27.73 24.65
N LEU A 746 14.83 26.99 25.34
CA LEU A 746 14.55 26.50 26.70
C LEU A 746 14.28 27.67 27.68
N ARG A 747 15.08 28.74 27.63
CA ARG A 747 14.84 29.97 28.42
C ARG A 747 13.52 30.69 28.09
N LYS A 748 12.95 30.47 26.89
CA LYS A 748 11.63 31.02 26.53
C LYS A 748 10.46 30.20 27.06
N ALA A 749 10.67 28.93 27.40
CA ALA A 749 9.66 28.10 28.06
C ALA A 749 9.60 28.36 29.58
N GLU A 750 10.74 28.69 30.19
CA GLU A 750 10.80 29.11 31.60
C GLU A 750 10.03 30.42 31.84
N GLY A 751 10.07 31.36 30.88
CA GLY A 751 9.39 32.66 30.94
C GLY A 751 7.87 32.65 30.68
N SER A 752 7.19 31.51 30.83
CA SER A 752 5.71 31.42 30.80
C SER A 752 5.15 30.50 31.91
N LEU A 753 5.81 30.51 33.07
CA LEU A 753 5.42 29.77 34.28
C LEU A 753 5.24 30.68 35.51
N ASP A 754 5.19 32.00 35.29
CA ASP A 754 4.67 33.04 36.21
C ASP A 754 3.20 33.38 35.87
#